data_AF-A0A6U0K269-F1
#
_entry.id   AF-A0A6U0K269-F1
#
_cell.length_a   1.000
_cell.length_b   1.000
_cell.length_c   1.000
_cell.angle_alpha   90.00
_cell.angle_beta   90.00
_cell.angle_gamma   90.00
#
_symmetry.space_group_name_H-M   'P 1'
#
loop_
_entity.id
_entity.type
_entity.pdbx_description
1 polymer ?
#
loop_
_entity_poly.entity_id
_entity_poly.type
_entity_poly.pdbx_seq_one_letter_code
_entity_poly.pdbx_strand_id
1 'polypeptide(L)'
;MSSSSPPPAGNTSLIVPNSAYSSSNEDSSPQPHHHHHHSSSKPKTFHVNREDAAAAAADHDDNLSHFSDTNTATTQLDDSTFQLAGLPPSKRRNTFLDRAPFTIPFLSSSPKYRTRSAQISFILQQIKCVCITFIVFVFLIGMFLLCYVIWARKHKCIAHEQTLASFIDVQFGMKAMDEFWPKDPDALGSTYPQQKDKVINHFHTIRRNMNQIYMRQKWSGNLLEYQTIKDDNQCGGVRRQLYELFGGPWNVLTGKKDFENDQSIPDKKPLGAAFYPQDMTKTEFNSWVDSLTVSQKEAAVGFYHTVERDASTGGLKTRPYSDVYKEELNEIRQALLKLADLFINVPPLRELFLKKEEAFRTNSHTAADLTWLDLNPALEVDVTIGFYETYEDELFGYKATCEAYLSVKDSSASSQLQSISSHLQFIEDSLPIDDQYKNPNVGSHLNPISVVNMILNAGDAAAGVQTAAYNLPNDATILHDKGSKRIMLKNVQEAKFTHTLVPLTSHVLSADQHMFVAFDGFFTHILSHELMHGLGPHTIQVGGTNTSVRAALQEFYSPLEECKADVSGLYMLTQLINHQKMNFVFDFSSELLKQTGITYAEKLRRSLYVTYLVSIFRSARFGTEEAHGKAVTIAFNYLHDNGGIVSTTIGTKAGEGEAEEMDIYKHAINFSFMGSAVIKLMGEILTIQAHGDYLGAKAFVEHYGKPSSVMSSTLEMIAEDHSIPIDIRPVYGDDME
;
A
#
# COMPACT_ATOMS: atom_id res chain seq x y z
N MET A 1 62.19 33.54 9.14
CA MET A 1 61.50 34.84 9.22
C MET A 1 60.18 34.59 9.94
N SER A 2 60.03 35.21 11.13
CA SER A 2 58.83 35.42 12.00
C SER A 2 57.82 34.27 12.18
N SER A 3 57.76 33.56 13.33
CA SER A 3 57.22 33.94 14.67
C SER A 3 55.71 34.22 14.65
N SER A 4 54.84 33.87 15.60
CA SER A 4 54.82 33.05 16.81
C SER A 4 53.45 33.30 17.49
N SER A 5 52.86 32.26 18.10
CA SER A 5 51.99 32.30 19.31
C SER A 5 50.46 32.55 19.23
N PRO A 6 49.69 32.02 20.23
CA PRO A 6 48.24 31.80 20.19
C PRO A 6 47.49 32.63 21.30
N PRO A 7 46.28 32.27 21.83
CA PRO A 7 45.19 33.21 22.15
C PRO A 7 45.21 33.75 23.60
N PRO A 8 44.25 34.63 24.00
CA PRO A 8 43.97 34.86 25.42
C PRO A 8 42.58 34.37 25.86
N ALA A 9 42.57 33.86 27.09
CA ALA A 9 41.41 33.59 27.94
C ALA A 9 41.12 34.78 28.88
N GLY A 10 39.90 34.82 29.44
CA GLY A 10 39.52 35.58 30.65
C GLY A 10 38.01 35.37 30.92
N ASN A 11 37.62 34.56 31.93
CA ASN A 11 37.28 34.95 33.32
C ASN A 11 36.19 36.06 33.38
N THR A 12 35.09 36.00 34.16
CA THR A 12 34.80 35.30 35.42
C THR A 12 33.31 35.47 35.77
N SER A 13 32.77 34.45 36.44
CA SER A 13 31.69 34.35 37.45
C SER A 13 30.93 35.60 37.93
N LEU A 14 29.62 35.44 38.18
CA LEU A 14 28.99 35.73 39.48
C LEU A 14 27.58 35.11 39.61
N ILE A 15 27.34 34.47 40.76
CA ILE A 15 26.13 33.77 41.19
C ILE A 15 25.46 34.61 42.32
N VAL A 16 24.12 34.47 42.43
CA VAL A 16 23.19 34.66 43.59
C VAL A 16 22.86 36.08 44.11
N PRO A 17 21.75 36.30 44.88
CA PRO A 17 20.54 35.48 45.12
C PRO A 17 19.18 36.26 45.18
N ASN A 18 18.11 35.48 45.31
CA ASN A 18 16.76 35.79 45.84
C ASN A 18 16.63 36.93 46.87
N SER A 19 15.49 37.64 46.82
CA SER A 19 14.75 38.02 48.05
C SER A 19 13.25 38.13 47.79
N ALA A 20 12.49 37.62 48.76
CA ALA A 20 11.03 37.67 48.89
C ALA A 20 10.53 39.05 49.35
N TYR A 21 9.24 39.35 49.20
CA TYR A 21 8.36 39.83 50.31
C TYR A 21 6.89 39.98 49.86
N SER A 22 6.04 39.18 50.52
CA SER A 22 4.70 39.42 51.11
C SER A 22 3.59 40.26 50.44
N SER A 23 2.41 39.63 50.44
CA SER A 23 1.10 40.07 50.98
C SER A 23 0.38 41.29 50.38
N SER A 24 -0.85 41.09 49.91
CA SER A 24 -2.08 41.28 50.72
C SER A 24 -3.35 41.06 49.88
N ASN A 25 -4.36 40.46 50.51
CA ASN A 25 -5.74 40.36 50.06
C ASN A 25 -6.36 41.75 49.90
N GLU A 26 -7.29 41.91 48.94
CA GLU A 26 -8.59 42.50 49.26
C GLU A 26 -9.65 42.25 48.18
N ASP A 27 -10.82 41.87 48.68
CA ASP A 27 -12.13 41.77 48.04
C ASP A 27 -12.56 43.06 47.34
N SER A 28 -13.26 42.96 46.21
CA SER A 28 -14.51 43.70 45.98
C SER A 28 -15.08 43.46 44.58
N SER A 29 -16.27 42.85 44.55
CA SER A 29 -17.27 43.08 43.48
C SER A 29 -17.72 44.56 43.52
N PRO A 30 -18.18 45.13 42.39
CA PRO A 30 -19.62 45.30 42.25
C PRO A 30 -20.17 45.18 40.81
N GLN A 31 -21.38 44.62 40.71
CA GLN A 31 -22.38 44.91 39.66
C GLN A 31 -23.40 45.93 40.23
N PRO A 32 -24.42 46.42 39.48
CA PRO A 32 -24.52 46.79 38.05
C PRO A 32 -25.21 48.18 37.88
N HIS A 33 -25.27 48.73 36.66
CA HIS A 33 -26.26 49.77 36.32
C HIS A 33 -26.87 49.60 34.92
N HIS A 34 -28.19 49.70 34.90
CA HIS A 34 -29.16 49.70 33.82
C HIS A 34 -29.04 50.88 32.84
N HIS A 35 -29.36 50.69 31.54
CA HIS A 35 -30.67 51.05 30.93
C HIS A 35 -30.67 51.04 29.38
N HIS A 36 -31.74 50.42 28.82
CA HIS A 36 -32.52 50.72 27.58
C HIS A 36 -31.78 50.85 26.21
N HIS A 37 -32.24 50.30 25.07
CA HIS A 37 -33.61 50.18 24.53
C HIS A 37 -33.69 49.09 23.42
N HIS A 38 -34.92 48.58 23.21
CA HIS A 38 -35.57 47.95 22.03
C HIS A 38 -34.75 47.83 20.71
N SER A 39 -34.86 46.76 19.91
CA SER A 39 -36.11 46.23 19.36
C SER A 39 -36.03 44.76 18.90
N SER A 40 -37.17 44.10 19.05
CA SER A 40 -37.55 42.79 18.54
C SER A 40 -37.68 42.70 17.02
N SER A 41 -37.24 41.59 16.43
CA SER A 41 -37.94 40.97 15.30
C SER A 41 -37.81 39.45 15.37
N LYS A 42 -38.91 38.79 15.72
CA LYS A 42 -39.09 37.33 15.64
C LYS A 42 -39.28 36.87 14.17
N PRO A 43 -39.04 35.58 13.89
CA PRO A 43 -38.89 35.04 12.54
C PRO A 43 -40.24 34.81 11.85
N LYS A 44 -40.23 34.92 10.52
CA LYS A 44 -41.36 34.50 9.66
C LYS A 44 -41.40 32.98 9.56
N THR A 45 -42.44 32.41 10.16
CA THR A 45 -42.98 31.09 9.88
C THR A 45 -43.45 30.98 8.43
N PHE A 46 -42.99 29.98 7.70
CA PHE A 46 -43.66 29.46 6.51
C PHE A 46 -44.22 28.07 6.84
N HIS A 47 -45.55 28.01 6.95
CA HIS A 47 -46.32 26.78 6.79
C HIS A 47 -46.62 26.62 5.29
N VAL A 48 -46.22 25.51 4.69
CA VAL A 48 -46.88 24.96 3.50
C VAL A 48 -47.07 23.45 3.70
N ASN A 49 -48.24 23.01 3.30
CA ASN A 49 -48.92 21.77 3.61
C ASN A 49 -48.23 20.51 3.09
N ARG A 50 -48.39 19.43 3.87
CA ARG A 50 -48.45 18.05 3.39
C ARG A 50 -49.74 17.84 2.58
N GLU A 51 -49.64 16.88 1.66
CA GLU A 51 -50.69 16.21 0.87
C GLU A 51 -50.64 16.52 -0.63
N ASP A 52 -50.74 15.43 -1.39
CA ASP A 52 -50.77 15.25 -2.85
C ASP A 52 -49.44 15.12 -3.60
N ALA A 53 -48.90 13.88 -3.64
CA ALA A 53 -48.74 13.12 -4.88
C ALA A 53 -48.07 11.75 -4.62
N ALA A 54 -48.91 10.72 -4.46
CA ALA A 54 -48.53 9.34 -4.73
C ALA A 54 -48.88 9.03 -6.19
N ALA A 55 -47.89 8.69 -7.03
CA ALA A 55 -47.98 7.80 -8.20
C ALA A 55 -46.73 7.96 -9.09
N ALA A 56 -46.31 6.83 -9.68
CA ALA A 56 -45.20 6.62 -10.63
C ALA A 56 -43.80 6.46 -9.99
N ALA A 57 -43.04 5.39 -10.21
CA ALA A 57 -43.23 4.22 -11.07
C ALA A 57 -42.40 3.05 -10.52
N ALA A 58 -43.05 1.90 -10.38
CA ALA A 58 -42.43 0.59 -10.52
C ALA A 58 -42.53 0.18 -12.00
N ASP A 59 -41.75 -0.82 -12.39
CA ASP A 59 -41.58 -1.44 -13.71
C ASP A 59 -40.68 -0.69 -14.71
N HIS A 60 -39.49 -1.26 -14.95
CA HIS A 60 -39.19 -1.86 -16.26
C HIS A 60 -37.95 -2.76 -16.20
N ASP A 61 -38.21 -4.06 -16.02
CA ASP A 61 -37.45 -5.12 -16.69
C ASP A 61 -38.06 -5.34 -18.09
N ASP A 62 -37.23 -5.88 -18.98
CA ASP A 62 -37.51 -6.46 -20.32
C ASP A 62 -37.86 -5.56 -21.52
N ASN A 63 -36.92 -5.55 -22.48
CA ASN A 63 -37.10 -5.66 -23.94
C ASN A 63 -35.72 -5.43 -24.62
N LEU A 64 -35.16 -6.23 -25.55
CA LEU A 64 -35.74 -7.03 -26.64
C LEU A 64 -34.77 -8.10 -27.14
N SER A 65 -35.30 -9.29 -27.37
CA SER A 65 -34.78 -10.31 -28.29
C SER A 65 -35.43 -10.19 -29.68
N HIS A 66 -34.70 -10.49 -30.77
CA HIS A 66 -35.15 -11.18 -32.01
C HIS A 66 -33.92 -11.28 -32.97
N PHE A 67 -33.47 -12.43 -33.48
CA PHE A 67 -34.14 -13.34 -34.41
C PHE A 67 -33.58 -14.79 -34.34
N SER A 68 -34.52 -15.75 -34.33
CA SER A 68 -34.58 -17.14 -34.90
C SER A 68 -33.47 -17.61 -35.88
N ASP A 69 -33.14 -18.90 -36.10
CA ASP A 69 -33.86 -20.17 -35.88
C ASP A 69 -32.95 -21.42 -36.06
N THR A 70 -33.28 -22.47 -35.29
CA THR A 70 -33.27 -23.93 -35.57
C THR A 70 -32.04 -24.69 -36.14
N ASN A 71 -31.54 -25.69 -35.39
CA ASN A 71 -31.83 -27.10 -35.69
C ASN A 71 -31.51 -28.09 -34.53
N THR A 72 -32.47 -29.00 -34.32
CA THR A 72 -32.56 -30.19 -33.46
C THR A 72 -31.35 -31.16 -33.55
N ALA A 73 -30.97 -31.99 -32.55
CA ALA A 73 -31.78 -32.97 -31.81
C ALA A 73 -31.05 -33.56 -30.57
N THR A 74 -31.82 -33.76 -29.48
CA THR A 74 -31.90 -34.88 -28.49
C THR A 74 -30.82 -36.00 -28.51
N THR A 75 -30.34 -36.59 -27.41
CA THR A 75 -30.99 -36.96 -26.12
C THR A 75 -29.95 -37.43 -25.07
N GLN A 76 -30.34 -37.30 -23.80
CA GLN A 76 -29.77 -37.76 -22.52
C GLN A 76 -29.21 -39.20 -22.49
N LEU A 77 -28.30 -39.46 -21.54
CA LEU A 77 -28.43 -40.57 -20.57
C LEU A 77 -27.58 -40.30 -19.32
N ASP A 78 -28.19 -40.61 -18.18
CA ASP A 78 -27.78 -40.31 -16.81
C ASP A 78 -27.28 -41.58 -16.08
N ASP A 79 -26.68 -41.33 -14.92
CA ASP A 79 -25.97 -42.14 -13.93
C ASP A 79 -26.38 -43.61 -13.64
N SER A 80 -25.41 -44.43 -13.19
CA SER A 80 -25.32 -44.88 -11.78
C SER A 80 -24.35 -46.07 -11.50
N THR A 81 -23.51 -45.88 -10.47
CA THR A 81 -23.00 -46.80 -9.41
C THR A 81 -22.41 -48.19 -9.74
N PHE A 82 -21.20 -48.50 -9.21
CA PHE A 82 -20.87 -49.82 -8.65
C PHE A 82 -19.71 -49.80 -7.62
N GLN A 83 -19.89 -50.51 -6.50
CA GLN A 83 -18.94 -50.73 -5.39
C GLN A 83 -18.13 -52.05 -5.53
N LEU A 84 -16.85 -51.96 -5.16
CA LEU A 84 -15.92 -52.90 -4.46
C LEU A 84 -16.06 -54.44 -4.53
N ALA A 85 -14.94 -55.13 -4.88
CA ALA A 85 -14.13 -56.00 -3.98
C ALA A 85 -13.11 -56.92 -4.72
N GLY A 86 -11.91 -57.15 -4.16
CA GLY A 86 -11.14 -58.40 -4.32
C GLY A 86 -9.67 -58.34 -4.81
N LEU A 87 -8.71 -58.48 -3.90
CA LEU A 87 -7.23 -58.68 -4.04
C LEU A 87 -6.85 -60.19 -4.22
N PRO A 88 -5.56 -60.65 -4.22
CA PRO A 88 -4.36 -60.41 -5.07
C PRO A 88 -3.70 -61.76 -5.61
N PRO A 89 -2.36 -62.00 -5.69
CA PRO A 89 -1.51 -62.01 -6.91
C PRO A 89 -0.63 -63.29 -7.15
N SER A 90 0.06 -63.46 -8.31
CA SER A 90 1.34 -64.22 -8.38
C SER A 90 2.12 -64.22 -9.72
N LYS A 91 3.40 -63.79 -9.66
CA LYS A 91 4.69 -64.43 -10.07
C LYS A 91 4.93 -65.11 -11.45
N ARG A 92 6.02 -64.60 -12.09
CA ARG A 92 7.29 -65.23 -12.58
C ARG A 92 7.40 -66.02 -13.91
N ARG A 93 8.34 -65.50 -14.73
CA ARG A 93 9.58 -66.08 -15.36
C ARG A 93 9.53 -66.97 -16.63
N ASN A 94 10.39 -66.52 -17.58
CA ASN A 94 11.41 -67.20 -18.43
C ASN A 94 10.95 -68.37 -19.34
N THR A 95 11.46 -68.60 -20.57
CA THR A 95 12.87 -68.81 -20.98
C THR A 95 13.04 -68.81 -22.52
N PHE A 96 14.27 -68.50 -22.94
CA PHE A 96 14.93 -68.68 -24.24
C PHE A 96 14.78 -70.08 -24.89
N LEU A 97 14.87 -70.14 -26.23
CA LEU A 97 15.21 -71.35 -27.01
C LEU A 97 16.16 -71.01 -28.17
N ASP A 98 17.38 -71.53 -28.09
CA ASP A 98 18.35 -71.67 -29.19
C ASP A 98 18.04 -72.93 -30.03
N ARG A 99 18.29 -72.86 -31.34
CA ARG A 99 18.23 -74.00 -32.27
C ARG A 99 19.59 -74.23 -32.92
N ALA A 100 20.00 -75.49 -32.97
CA ALA A 100 21.07 -76.05 -33.81
C ALA A 100 20.46 -77.13 -34.75
N PRO A 101 21.16 -77.65 -35.77
CA PRO A 101 20.73 -77.55 -37.17
C PRO A 101 20.32 -78.89 -37.80
N PHE A 102 19.57 -78.83 -38.90
CA PHE A 102 19.34 -79.96 -39.81
C PHE A 102 19.78 -79.57 -41.23
N THR A 103 20.64 -80.39 -41.82
CA THR A 103 21.13 -80.30 -43.20
C THR A 103 20.53 -81.41 -44.08
N ILE A 104 20.65 -81.23 -45.42
CA ILE A 104 20.60 -82.20 -46.56
C ILE A 104 19.28 -82.12 -47.40
N PRO A 105 19.30 -82.16 -48.76
CA PRO A 105 20.22 -81.53 -49.72
C PRO A 105 19.53 -80.97 -51.00
N PHE A 106 20.38 -80.33 -51.81
CA PHE A 106 20.32 -80.02 -53.24
C PHE A 106 19.32 -80.76 -54.16
N LEU A 107 18.61 -79.96 -54.97
CA LEU A 107 18.26 -80.26 -56.36
C LEU A 107 18.60 -79.05 -57.26
N SER A 108 18.81 -79.36 -58.53
CA SER A 108 19.82 -78.79 -59.40
C SER A 108 19.52 -77.42 -60.04
N SER A 109 20.65 -76.77 -60.34
CA SER A 109 20.92 -75.59 -61.16
C SER A 109 20.05 -75.37 -62.40
N SER A 110 19.63 -74.10 -62.61
CA SER A 110 19.59 -73.51 -63.95
C SER A 110 20.26 -72.11 -63.97
N PRO A 111 21.01 -71.73 -65.02
CA PRO A 111 21.85 -70.53 -65.05
C PRO A 111 21.07 -69.20 -65.21
N LYS A 112 19.72 -69.24 -65.26
CA LYS A 112 18.87 -68.04 -65.38
C LYS A 112 18.50 -67.40 -64.03
N TYR A 113 18.80 -68.05 -62.90
CA TYR A 113 18.45 -67.54 -61.56
C TYR A 113 19.53 -66.67 -60.90
N ARG A 114 20.81 -66.76 -61.32
CA ARG A 114 21.89 -65.96 -60.72
C ARG A 114 21.80 -64.46 -61.06
N THR A 115 21.27 -64.09 -62.24
CA THR A 115 21.08 -62.68 -62.61
C THR A 115 19.81 -62.07 -62.00
N ARG A 116 18.72 -62.82 -61.87
CA ARG A 116 17.49 -62.37 -61.19
C ARG A 116 17.67 -62.23 -59.67
N SER A 117 18.39 -63.13 -59.02
CA SER A 117 18.68 -63.04 -57.58
C SER A 117 19.56 -61.82 -57.24
N ALA A 118 20.55 -61.51 -58.09
CA ALA A 118 21.39 -60.32 -57.93
C ALA A 118 20.61 -59.01 -58.20
N GLN A 119 19.72 -59.00 -59.20
CA GLN A 119 18.83 -57.86 -59.46
C GLN A 119 17.82 -57.63 -58.33
N ILE A 120 17.22 -58.67 -57.78
CA ILE A 120 16.28 -58.56 -56.64
C ILE A 120 17.01 -58.10 -55.38
N SER A 121 18.22 -58.61 -55.11
CA SER A 121 19.05 -58.15 -53.99
C SER A 121 19.44 -56.66 -54.16
N PHE A 122 19.76 -56.24 -55.37
CA PHE A 122 20.08 -54.83 -55.67
C PHE A 122 18.85 -53.92 -55.51
N ILE A 123 17.67 -54.34 -55.99
CA ILE A 123 16.42 -53.60 -55.82
C ILE A 123 16.03 -53.50 -54.34
N LEU A 124 16.14 -54.59 -53.57
CA LEU A 124 15.87 -54.58 -52.13
C LEU A 124 16.85 -53.68 -51.36
N GLN A 125 18.11 -53.60 -51.80
CA GLN A 125 19.10 -52.70 -51.22
C GLN A 125 18.82 -51.23 -51.57
N GLN A 126 18.36 -50.95 -52.80
CA GLN A 126 17.89 -49.61 -53.19
C GLN A 126 16.64 -49.19 -52.39
N ILE A 127 15.67 -50.08 -52.21
CA ILE A 127 14.48 -49.82 -51.39
C ILE A 127 14.88 -49.58 -49.93
N LYS A 128 15.80 -50.38 -49.37
CA LYS A 128 16.34 -50.14 -48.02
C LYS A 128 17.04 -48.78 -47.90
N CYS A 129 17.85 -48.38 -48.88
CA CYS A 129 18.47 -47.06 -48.90
C CYS A 129 17.40 -45.95 -48.95
N VAL A 130 16.41 -46.05 -49.83
CA VAL A 130 15.33 -45.06 -49.94
C VAL A 130 14.51 -44.97 -48.64
N CYS A 131 14.17 -46.11 -48.02
CA CYS A 131 13.47 -46.12 -46.74
C CYS A 131 14.30 -45.52 -45.61
N ILE A 132 15.61 -45.81 -45.55
CA ILE A 132 16.50 -45.21 -44.54
C ILE A 132 16.64 -43.70 -44.78
N THR A 133 16.84 -43.26 -46.03
CA THR A 133 16.89 -41.84 -46.39
C THR A 133 15.59 -41.12 -46.04
N PHE A 134 14.44 -41.75 -46.28
CA PHE A 134 13.13 -41.20 -45.91
C PHE A 134 12.95 -41.08 -44.40
N ILE A 135 13.35 -42.10 -43.63
CA ILE A 135 13.31 -42.07 -42.15
C ILE A 135 14.23 -40.96 -41.61
N VAL A 136 15.44 -40.84 -42.15
CA VAL A 136 16.38 -39.77 -41.78
C VAL A 136 15.82 -38.40 -42.12
N PHE A 137 15.19 -38.25 -43.29
CA PHE A 137 14.56 -36.99 -43.71
C PHE A 137 13.38 -36.60 -42.80
N VAL A 138 12.51 -37.53 -42.44
CA VAL A 138 11.41 -37.29 -41.49
C VAL A 138 11.95 -36.94 -40.10
N PHE A 139 13.00 -37.61 -39.64
CA PHE A 139 13.66 -37.30 -38.37
C PHE A 139 14.28 -35.89 -38.38
N LEU A 140 14.95 -35.50 -39.47
CA LEU A 140 15.52 -34.16 -39.63
C LEU A 140 14.45 -33.07 -39.69
N ILE A 141 13.31 -33.31 -40.35
CA ILE A 141 12.15 -32.39 -40.34
C ILE A 141 11.60 -32.26 -38.92
N GLY A 142 11.45 -33.37 -38.20
CA GLY A 142 11.00 -33.37 -36.80
C GLY A 142 11.93 -32.57 -35.89
N MET A 143 13.26 -32.74 -36.05
CA MET A 143 14.25 -31.93 -35.34
C MET A 143 14.18 -30.45 -35.72
N PHE A 144 14.02 -30.13 -37.01
CA PHE A 144 13.89 -28.75 -37.46
C PHE A 144 12.64 -28.06 -36.92
N LEU A 145 11.49 -28.75 -36.91
CA LEU A 145 10.24 -28.26 -36.32
C LEU A 145 10.38 -28.06 -34.81
N LEU A 146 11.02 -28.99 -34.10
CA LEU A 146 11.30 -28.84 -32.68
C LEU A 146 12.20 -27.63 -32.40
N CYS A 147 13.29 -27.48 -33.16
CA CYS A 147 14.18 -26.31 -33.08
C CYS A 147 13.44 -25.01 -33.40
N TYR A 148 12.56 -25.00 -34.41
CA TYR A 148 11.74 -23.84 -34.76
C TYR A 148 10.74 -23.49 -33.65
N VAL A 149 10.07 -24.47 -33.04
CA VAL A 149 9.15 -24.25 -31.92
C VAL A 149 9.90 -23.72 -30.70
N ILE A 150 11.07 -24.28 -30.36
CA ILE A 150 11.93 -23.77 -29.28
C ILE A 150 12.38 -22.34 -29.57
N TRP A 151 12.83 -22.07 -30.80
CA TRP A 151 13.25 -20.74 -31.25
C TRP A 151 12.11 -19.71 -31.20
N ALA A 152 10.93 -20.07 -31.72
CA ALA A 152 9.75 -19.21 -31.72
C ALA A 152 9.21 -18.94 -30.31
N ARG A 153 9.23 -19.95 -29.42
CA ARG A 153 8.90 -19.77 -27.99
C ARG A 153 9.88 -18.81 -27.33
N LYS A 154 11.18 -19.00 -27.54
CA LYS A 154 12.22 -18.12 -26.99
C LYS A 154 12.07 -16.68 -27.46
N HIS A 155 11.81 -16.44 -28.75
CA HIS A 155 11.64 -15.08 -29.27
C HIS A 155 10.37 -14.38 -28.76
N LYS A 156 9.23 -15.07 -28.68
CA LYS A 156 8.01 -14.50 -28.09
C LYS A 156 8.20 -14.16 -26.62
N CYS A 157 8.88 -15.04 -25.89
CA CYS A 157 9.22 -14.83 -24.49
C CYS A 157 10.12 -13.61 -24.27
N ILE A 158 11.22 -13.46 -25.03
CA ILE A 158 12.11 -12.29 -24.91
C ILE A 158 11.36 -10.98 -25.18
N ALA A 159 10.49 -10.94 -26.20
CA ALA A 159 9.70 -9.76 -26.51
C ALA A 159 8.69 -9.42 -25.40
N HIS A 160 8.06 -10.44 -24.81
CA HIS A 160 7.14 -10.28 -23.70
C HIS A 160 7.84 -9.83 -22.41
N GLU A 161 8.99 -10.43 -22.07
CA GLU A 161 9.81 -10.00 -20.93
C GLU A 161 10.32 -8.57 -21.09
N GLN A 162 10.73 -8.14 -22.28
CA GLN A 162 11.14 -6.75 -22.53
C GLN A 162 9.99 -5.76 -22.29
N THR A 163 8.78 -6.11 -22.74
CA THR A 163 7.58 -5.28 -22.54
C THR A 163 7.20 -5.18 -21.05
N LEU A 164 7.28 -6.29 -20.32
CA LEU A 164 7.04 -6.32 -18.88
C LEU A 164 8.13 -5.61 -18.08
N ALA A 165 9.40 -5.72 -18.47
CA ALA A 165 10.49 -5.04 -17.79
C ALA A 165 10.35 -3.52 -17.93
N SER A 166 10.04 -3.05 -19.14
CA SER A 166 9.71 -1.63 -19.34
C SER A 166 8.50 -1.22 -18.52
N PHE A 167 7.50 -2.08 -18.36
CA PHE A 167 6.34 -1.78 -17.52
C PHE A 167 6.71 -1.62 -16.04
N ILE A 168 7.55 -2.51 -15.49
CA ILE A 168 8.05 -2.40 -14.12
C ILE A 168 8.78 -1.09 -13.95
N ASP A 169 9.76 -0.78 -14.80
CA ASP A 169 10.56 0.44 -14.67
C ASP A 169 9.72 1.72 -14.79
N VAL A 170 8.69 1.68 -15.65
CA VAL A 170 7.74 2.78 -15.87
C VAL A 170 6.80 2.97 -14.67
N GLN A 171 6.32 1.90 -14.04
CA GLN A 171 5.29 1.99 -12.98
C GLN A 171 5.91 2.05 -11.59
N PHE A 172 6.94 1.24 -11.35
CA PHE A 172 7.67 1.09 -10.11
C PHE A 172 9.16 1.27 -10.38
N GLY A 173 9.66 2.49 -10.20
CA GLY A 173 11.07 2.77 -10.47
C GLY A 173 11.97 1.87 -9.61
N MET A 174 12.81 1.05 -10.24
CA MET A 174 13.82 0.27 -9.52
C MET A 174 14.82 1.21 -8.85
N LYS A 175 14.91 1.15 -7.52
CA LYS A 175 15.85 1.98 -6.75
C LYS A 175 16.46 1.19 -5.61
N ALA A 176 17.79 1.26 -5.52
CA ALA A 176 18.49 0.77 -4.37
C ALA A 176 18.05 1.61 -3.17
N MET A 177 17.50 0.95 -2.14
CA MET A 177 17.31 1.62 -0.86
C MET A 177 18.63 2.12 -0.29
N ASP A 178 19.76 1.60 -0.78
CA ASP A 178 21.11 2.09 -0.51
C ASP A 178 21.28 3.59 -0.85
N GLU A 179 20.58 4.11 -1.88
CA GLU A 179 20.61 5.54 -2.25
C GLU A 179 19.86 6.43 -1.23
N PHE A 180 18.81 5.89 -0.61
CA PHE A 180 18.00 6.53 0.45
C PHE A 180 18.24 5.86 1.80
N TRP A 181 19.38 5.22 1.93
CA TRP A 181 19.78 4.61 3.18
C TRP A 181 19.96 5.75 4.19
N PRO A 182 19.72 5.53 5.50
CA PRO A 182 19.74 6.61 6.47
C PRO A 182 20.98 7.50 6.26
N LYS A 183 20.84 8.83 6.38
CA LYS A 183 21.97 9.77 6.16
C LYS A 183 23.23 9.41 6.96
N ASP A 184 23.06 8.63 8.04
CA ASP A 184 24.10 7.79 8.60
C ASP A 184 23.99 6.36 8.02
N PRO A 185 24.81 5.97 7.02
CA PRO A 185 24.70 4.67 6.39
C PRO A 185 25.12 3.51 7.29
N ASP A 186 25.59 3.81 8.48
CA ASP A 186 25.76 2.86 9.54
C ASP A 186 24.71 3.01 10.64
N ALA A 187 23.62 3.77 10.56
CA ALA A 187 22.73 4.05 11.71
C ALA A 187 22.45 2.86 12.65
N LEU A 188 22.13 1.67 12.12
CA LEU A 188 22.01 0.43 12.93
C LEU A 188 23.36 -0.05 13.50
N GLY A 189 24.44 0.02 12.74
CA GLY A 189 25.83 -0.16 13.18
C GLY A 189 26.42 0.98 14.04
N SER A 190 25.90 2.20 14.00
CA SER A 190 26.24 3.28 14.92
C SER A 190 25.59 3.00 16.27
N THR A 191 24.35 2.53 16.25
CA THR A 191 23.60 2.09 17.44
C THR A 191 24.17 0.79 18.02
N TYR A 192 24.40 -0.21 17.17
CA TYR A 192 24.75 -1.60 17.52
C TYR A 192 25.86 -2.16 16.60
N PRO A 193 27.09 -1.60 16.64
CA PRO A 193 28.17 -1.92 15.70
C PRO A 193 28.58 -3.39 15.68
N GLN A 194 28.51 -4.05 16.83
CA GLN A 194 28.92 -5.44 16.97
C GLN A 194 27.83 -6.44 16.56
N GLN A 195 26.59 -5.97 16.41
CA GLN A 195 25.42 -6.79 16.12
C GLN A 195 24.82 -6.55 14.73
N LYS A 196 25.14 -5.43 14.05
CA LYS A 196 24.54 -5.00 12.77
C LYS A 196 24.32 -6.15 11.79
N ASP A 197 25.39 -6.79 11.34
CA ASP A 197 25.32 -7.84 10.31
C ASP A 197 24.49 -9.04 10.77
N LYS A 198 24.57 -9.40 12.05
CA LYS A 198 23.78 -10.51 12.62
C LYS A 198 22.30 -10.16 12.68
N VAL A 199 21.96 -8.92 13.05
CA VAL A 199 20.57 -8.44 13.06
C VAL A 199 20.01 -8.46 11.64
N ILE A 200 20.72 -7.88 10.68
CA ILE A 200 20.34 -7.85 9.26
C ILE A 200 20.13 -9.28 8.73
N ASN A 201 21.06 -10.20 8.97
CA ASN A 201 20.95 -11.60 8.54
C ASN A 201 19.70 -12.30 9.11
N HIS A 202 19.40 -12.11 10.40
CA HIS A 202 18.19 -12.68 11.00
C HIS A 202 16.91 -12.04 10.43
N PHE A 203 16.94 -10.75 10.11
CA PHE A 203 15.82 -10.08 9.43
C PHE A 203 15.63 -10.52 7.98
N HIS A 204 16.68 -10.86 7.24
CA HIS A 204 16.54 -11.50 5.92
C HIS A 204 15.84 -12.86 6.01
N THR A 205 16.12 -13.64 7.06
CA THR A 205 15.37 -14.88 7.34
C THR A 205 13.89 -14.58 7.60
N ILE A 206 13.59 -13.56 8.41
CA ILE A 206 12.20 -13.14 8.67
C ILE A 206 11.52 -12.71 7.36
N ARG A 207 12.19 -11.87 6.57
CA ARG A 207 11.67 -11.35 5.31
C ARG A 207 11.33 -12.45 4.33
N ARG A 208 12.25 -13.38 4.09
CA ARG A 208 12.04 -14.50 3.15
C ARG A 208 10.80 -15.32 3.52
N ASN A 209 10.63 -15.61 4.81
CA ASN A 209 9.52 -16.43 5.29
C ASN A 209 8.20 -15.65 5.32
N MET A 210 8.20 -14.37 5.69
CA MET A 210 7.01 -13.52 5.62
C MET A 210 6.54 -13.31 4.18
N ASN A 211 7.44 -13.09 3.22
CA ASN A 211 7.07 -12.98 1.81
C ASN A 211 6.38 -14.27 1.31
N GLN A 212 6.83 -15.45 1.75
CA GLN A 212 6.16 -16.71 1.43
C GLN A 212 4.78 -16.82 2.08
N ILE A 213 4.65 -16.46 3.36
CA ILE A 213 3.34 -16.42 4.03
C ILE A 213 2.39 -15.48 3.29
N TYR A 214 2.83 -14.28 2.93
CA TYR A 214 2.02 -13.30 2.22
C TYR A 214 1.57 -13.81 0.84
N MET A 215 2.47 -14.43 0.08
CA MET A 215 2.11 -15.11 -1.17
C MET A 215 1.02 -16.16 -0.94
N ARG A 216 1.13 -16.97 0.12
CA ARG A 216 0.12 -17.97 0.49
C ARG A 216 -1.20 -17.34 0.92
N GLN A 217 -1.17 -16.18 1.58
CA GLN A 217 -2.35 -15.42 2.02
C GLN A 217 -3.11 -14.84 0.81
N LYS A 218 -2.39 -14.33 -0.18
CA LYS A 218 -2.95 -13.73 -1.40
C LYS A 218 -3.65 -14.75 -2.30
N TRP A 219 -3.03 -15.91 -2.53
CA TRP A 219 -3.65 -16.98 -3.32
C TRP A 219 -3.05 -18.35 -3.02
N SER A 220 -3.91 -19.36 -2.91
CA SER A 220 -3.50 -20.74 -2.64
C SER A 220 -2.60 -21.35 -3.73
N GLY A 221 -2.69 -20.84 -4.97
CA GLY A 221 -1.84 -21.27 -6.08
C GLY A 221 -0.47 -20.57 -6.16
N ASN A 222 -0.24 -19.51 -5.37
CA ASN A 222 0.91 -18.62 -5.57
C ASN A 222 2.26 -19.33 -5.43
N LEU A 223 2.47 -20.14 -4.39
CA LEU A 223 3.78 -20.75 -4.16
C LEU A 223 4.14 -21.78 -5.24
N LEU A 224 3.16 -22.56 -5.72
CA LEU A 224 3.38 -23.53 -6.79
C LEU A 224 3.74 -22.82 -8.09
N GLU A 225 3.03 -21.74 -8.41
CA GLU A 225 3.29 -20.96 -9.61
C GLU A 225 4.63 -20.22 -9.53
N TYR A 226 4.92 -19.61 -8.38
CA TYR A 226 6.21 -18.96 -8.13
C TYR A 226 7.39 -19.93 -8.25
N GLN A 227 7.24 -21.17 -7.76
CA GLN A 227 8.25 -22.21 -7.93
C GLN A 227 8.42 -22.61 -9.41
N THR A 228 7.32 -22.74 -10.13
CA THR A 228 7.34 -23.05 -11.58
C THR A 228 8.06 -21.96 -12.37
N ILE A 229 7.82 -20.69 -12.03
CA ILE A 229 8.51 -19.53 -12.62
C ILE A 229 10.01 -19.56 -12.30
N LYS A 230 10.38 -19.88 -11.06
CA LYS A 230 11.79 -19.99 -10.64
C LYS A 230 12.55 -21.08 -11.39
N ASP A 231 11.90 -22.19 -11.70
CA ASP A 231 12.51 -23.29 -12.43
C ASP A 231 12.60 -23.02 -13.95
N ASP A 232 11.87 -22.00 -14.45
CA ASP A 232 11.96 -21.53 -15.84
C ASP A 232 13.15 -20.58 -16.06
N ASN A 233 14.31 -21.17 -16.29
CA ASN A 233 15.56 -20.45 -16.60
C ASN A 233 15.59 -19.74 -17.97
N GLN A 234 14.53 -19.83 -18.80
CA GLN A 234 14.50 -19.22 -20.13
C GLN A 234 13.62 -17.98 -20.19
N CYS A 235 12.58 -17.90 -19.36
CA CYS A 235 11.48 -16.93 -19.48
C CYS A 235 10.87 -16.45 -18.13
N GLY A 236 11.51 -16.80 -17.02
CA GLY A 236 10.99 -16.53 -15.68
C GLY A 236 11.50 -15.24 -15.02
N GLY A 237 12.46 -14.52 -15.61
CA GLY A 237 13.19 -13.46 -14.92
C GLY A 237 12.31 -12.28 -14.53
N VAL A 238 11.64 -11.68 -15.51
CA VAL A 238 10.75 -10.52 -15.28
C VAL A 238 9.45 -10.96 -14.59
N ARG A 239 8.94 -12.13 -14.95
CA ARG A 239 7.76 -12.74 -14.32
C ARG A 239 7.98 -12.97 -12.83
N ARG A 240 9.16 -13.47 -12.45
CA ARG A 240 9.56 -13.64 -11.05
C ARG A 240 9.60 -12.31 -10.32
N GLN A 241 10.19 -11.27 -10.94
CA GLN A 241 10.25 -9.94 -10.33
C GLN A 241 8.85 -9.35 -10.10
N LEU A 242 7.90 -9.55 -11.02
CA LEU A 242 6.50 -9.11 -10.82
C LEU A 242 5.82 -9.88 -9.68
N TYR A 243 6.03 -11.19 -9.58
CA TYR A 243 5.51 -11.99 -8.47
C TYR A 243 6.10 -11.55 -7.13
N GLU A 244 7.39 -11.24 -7.09
CA GLU A 244 8.06 -10.72 -5.89
C GLU A 244 7.58 -9.32 -5.55
N LEU A 245 7.35 -8.48 -6.56
CA LEU A 245 6.85 -7.11 -6.39
C LEU A 245 5.40 -7.10 -5.90
N PHE A 246 4.50 -7.89 -6.47
CA PHE A 246 3.07 -7.84 -6.14
C PHE A 246 2.62 -8.91 -5.13
N GLY A 247 3.50 -9.82 -4.73
CA GLY A 247 3.15 -10.98 -3.91
C GLY A 247 2.24 -11.99 -4.62
N GLY A 248 2.11 -11.91 -5.95
CA GLY A 248 1.22 -12.75 -6.76
C GLY A 248 1.09 -12.29 -8.21
N PRO A 249 0.19 -12.91 -9.00
CA PRO A 249 0.05 -12.66 -10.44
C PRO A 249 -0.72 -11.40 -10.82
N TRP A 250 -1.37 -10.73 -9.87
CA TRP A 250 -2.20 -9.57 -10.12
C TRP A 250 -1.46 -8.29 -9.84
N ASN A 251 -1.56 -7.39 -10.80
CA ASN A 251 -1.09 -6.04 -10.70
C ASN A 251 -1.87 -5.29 -9.62
N VAL A 252 -1.18 -4.76 -8.62
CA VAL A 252 -1.82 -4.06 -7.50
C VAL A 252 -2.49 -2.74 -7.92
N LEU A 253 -2.09 -2.15 -9.03
CA LEU A 253 -2.62 -0.87 -9.51
C LEU A 253 -3.89 -1.04 -10.34
N THR A 254 -3.96 -2.12 -11.13
CA THR A 254 -5.08 -2.35 -12.06
C THR A 254 -6.03 -3.45 -11.60
N GLY A 255 -5.62 -4.28 -10.64
CA GLY A 255 -6.33 -5.48 -10.20
C GLY A 255 -6.39 -6.60 -11.24
N LYS A 256 -5.74 -6.44 -12.41
CA LYS A 256 -5.72 -7.41 -13.50
C LYS A 256 -4.50 -8.33 -13.37
N LYS A 257 -4.63 -9.57 -13.85
CA LYS A 257 -3.46 -10.45 -13.98
C LYS A 257 -2.50 -9.92 -15.05
N ASP A 258 -1.21 -9.93 -14.77
CA ASP A 258 -0.18 -9.48 -15.73
C ASP A 258 0.07 -10.49 -16.86
N PHE A 259 -0.50 -11.71 -16.75
CA PHE A 259 -0.25 -12.83 -17.66
C PHE A 259 -1.55 -13.28 -18.34
N GLU A 260 -1.98 -12.53 -19.37
CA GLU A 260 -3.29 -12.69 -20.03
C GLU A 260 -3.55 -14.08 -20.62
N ASN A 261 -2.50 -14.84 -20.96
CA ASN A 261 -2.62 -16.14 -21.63
C ASN A 261 -2.55 -17.37 -20.71
N ASP A 262 -2.39 -17.20 -19.40
CA ASP A 262 -2.38 -18.32 -18.46
C ASP A 262 -3.80 -18.60 -17.95
N GLN A 263 -4.37 -19.73 -18.35
CA GLN A 263 -5.71 -20.16 -17.93
C GLN A 263 -5.74 -20.78 -16.52
N SER A 264 -4.57 -21.11 -15.95
CA SER A 264 -4.49 -21.64 -14.58
C SER A 264 -4.62 -20.54 -13.52
N ILE A 265 -4.42 -19.29 -13.92
CA ILE A 265 -4.51 -18.11 -13.05
C ILE A 265 -5.86 -17.41 -13.28
N PRO A 266 -6.68 -17.23 -12.23
CA PRO A 266 -7.92 -16.47 -12.33
C PRO A 266 -7.68 -15.04 -12.86
N ASP A 267 -8.56 -14.57 -13.75
CA ASP A 267 -8.44 -13.22 -14.35
C ASP A 267 -8.46 -12.10 -13.29
N LYS A 268 -9.15 -12.34 -12.17
CA LYS A 268 -9.23 -11.45 -11.01
C LYS A 268 -8.82 -12.19 -9.75
N LYS A 269 -8.22 -11.46 -8.81
CA LYS A 269 -7.94 -11.97 -7.47
C LYS A 269 -9.26 -12.42 -6.80
N PRO A 270 -9.31 -13.59 -6.14
CA PRO A 270 -10.44 -13.96 -5.29
C PRO A 270 -10.63 -12.93 -4.17
N LEU A 271 -11.87 -12.48 -3.94
CA LEU A 271 -12.16 -11.44 -2.93
C LEU A 271 -11.74 -11.86 -1.51
N GLY A 272 -11.92 -13.13 -1.16
CA GLY A 272 -11.49 -13.67 0.14
C GLY A 272 -10.01 -14.08 0.17
N ALA A 273 -9.24 -13.76 -0.87
CA ALA A 273 -7.88 -14.23 -1.09
C ALA A 273 -7.77 -15.75 -0.82
N ALA A 274 -6.76 -16.20 -0.07
CA ALA A 274 -6.64 -17.58 0.39
C ALA A 274 -7.10 -17.77 1.85
N PHE A 275 -7.84 -16.81 2.42
CA PHE A 275 -8.29 -16.91 3.81
C PHE A 275 -9.57 -17.73 4.00
N TYR A 276 -10.34 -17.92 2.92
CA TYR A 276 -11.61 -18.64 2.90
C TYR A 276 -11.64 -19.66 1.74
N PRO A 277 -12.53 -20.66 1.77
CA PRO A 277 -12.73 -21.54 0.61
C PRO A 277 -13.24 -20.74 -0.59
N GLN A 278 -12.70 -20.97 -1.78
CA GLN A 278 -13.03 -20.19 -2.98
C GLN A 278 -14.49 -20.37 -3.45
N ASP A 279 -15.11 -21.48 -3.10
CA ASP A 279 -16.51 -21.82 -3.40
C ASP A 279 -17.47 -21.40 -2.27
N MET A 280 -16.98 -20.78 -1.19
CA MET A 280 -17.79 -20.33 -0.07
C MET A 280 -18.59 -19.07 -0.42
N THR A 281 -19.88 -19.07 -0.10
CA THR A 281 -20.71 -17.86 -0.23
C THR A 281 -20.75 -17.04 1.06
N LYS A 282 -21.01 -15.73 0.98
CA LYS A 282 -21.21 -14.89 2.17
C LYS A 282 -22.36 -15.41 3.05
N THR A 283 -23.44 -15.89 2.43
CA THR A 283 -24.61 -16.45 3.13
C THR A 283 -24.26 -17.73 3.91
N GLU A 284 -23.49 -18.63 3.30
CA GLU A 284 -22.97 -19.84 3.95
C GLU A 284 -22.12 -19.47 5.17
N PHE A 285 -21.17 -18.54 5.00
CA PHE A 285 -20.32 -18.07 6.08
C PHE A 285 -21.12 -17.47 7.24
N ASN A 286 -22.02 -16.52 6.96
CA ASN A 286 -22.81 -15.86 8.00
C ASN A 286 -23.71 -16.86 8.75
N SER A 287 -24.36 -17.78 8.03
CA SER A 287 -25.21 -18.81 8.65
C SER A 287 -24.39 -19.75 9.54
N TRP A 288 -23.18 -20.11 9.09
CA TRP A 288 -22.26 -20.91 9.90
C TRP A 288 -21.83 -20.13 11.14
N VAL A 289 -21.40 -18.88 11.01
CA VAL A 289 -20.96 -18.02 12.12
C VAL A 289 -22.06 -17.85 13.18
N ASP A 290 -23.32 -17.70 12.77
CA ASP A 290 -24.45 -17.56 13.70
C ASP A 290 -24.79 -18.84 14.46
N SER A 291 -24.32 -20.00 13.98
CA SER A 291 -24.44 -21.28 14.68
C SER A 291 -23.32 -21.54 15.69
N LEU A 292 -22.27 -20.70 15.70
CA LEU A 292 -21.08 -20.90 16.53
C LEU A 292 -21.28 -20.40 17.97
N THR A 293 -20.53 -20.99 18.89
CA THR A 293 -20.34 -20.41 20.24
C THR A 293 -19.56 -19.09 20.15
N VAL A 294 -19.58 -18.26 21.20
CA VAL A 294 -18.90 -16.97 21.24
C VAL A 294 -17.41 -17.08 20.86
N SER A 295 -16.67 -18.00 21.49
CA SER A 295 -15.23 -18.18 21.22
C SER A 295 -14.95 -18.67 19.80
N GLN A 296 -15.82 -19.53 19.25
CA GLN A 296 -15.69 -19.98 17.85
C GLN A 296 -16.01 -18.85 16.86
N LYS A 297 -17.00 -18.00 17.19
CA LYS A 297 -17.33 -16.81 16.40
C LYS A 297 -16.16 -15.82 16.38
N GLU A 298 -15.53 -15.56 17.52
CA GLU A 298 -14.31 -14.75 17.62
C GLU A 298 -13.19 -15.29 16.71
N ALA A 299 -12.96 -16.60 16.70
CA ALA A 299 -11.99 -17.20 15.78
C ALA A 299 -12.42 -17.03 14.30
N ALA A 300 -13.70 -17.22 13.99
CA ALA A 300 -14.22 -17.17 12.62
C ALA A 300 -14.14 -15.78 12.00
N VAL A 301 -14.43 -14.72 12.77
CA VAL A 301 -14.42 -13.32 12.30
C VAL A 301 -13.17 -12.54 12.70
N GLY A 302 -12.27 -13.14 13.47
CA GLY A 302 -11.04 -12.50 13.94
C GLY A 302 -9.90 -12.54 12.92
N PHE A 303 -8.85 -11.79 13.25
CA PHE A 303 -7.68 -11.52 12.40
C PHE A 303 -6.82 -12.75 12.07
N TYR A 304 -6.68 -13.68 13.01
CA TYR A 304 -5.57 -14.65 13.02
C TYR A 304 -5.96 -16.10 12.70
N HIS A 305 -7.07 -16.29 11.97
CA HIS A 305 -7.54 -17.62 11.58
C HIS A 305 -8.01 -17.64 10.12
N THR A 306 -7.62 -18.66 9.36
CA THR A 306 -8.28 -18.99 8.10
C THR A 306 -9.59 -19.73 8.36
N VAL A 307 -10.45 -19.74 7.37
CA VAL A 307 -11.65 -20.57 7.29
C VAL A 307 -11.43 -21.59 6.18
N GLU A 308 -11.64 -22.86 6.47
CA GLU A 308 -11.39 -23.96 5.54
C GLU A 308 -12.59 -24.92 5.51
N ARG A 309 -12.71 -25.69 4.43
CA ARG A 309 -13.63 -26.83 4.40
C ARG A 309 -13.08 -27.96 5.26
N ASP A 310 -13.91 -28.50 6.12
CA ASP A 310 -13.61 -29.70 6.86
C ASP A 310 -13.71 -30.92 5.93
N ALA A 311 -12.60 -31.63 5.76
CA ALA A 311 -12.53 -32.78 4.85
C ALA A 311 -13.48 -33.94 5.22
N SER A 312 -13.95 -34.02 6.47
CA SER A 312 -14.81 -35.11 6.93
C SER A 312 -16.30 -34.80 6.79
N THR A 313 -16.69 -33.53 6.94
CA THR A 313 -18.11 -33.10 6.93
C THR A 313 -18.48 -32.24 5.73
N GLY A 314 -17.50 -31.66 5.02
CA GLY A 314 -17.70 -30.65 3.98
C GLY A 314 -18.08 -29.25 4.52
N GLY A 315 -18.36 -29.13 5.83
CA GLY A 315 -18.71 -27.87 6.50
C GLY A 315 -17.51 -26.96 6.74
N LEU A 316 -17.76 -25.76 7.27
CA LEU A 316 -16.71 -24.79 7.56
C LEU A 316 -16.06 -25.01 8.93
N LYS A 317 -14.76 -24.75 9.03
CA LYS A 317 -14.00 -24.70 10.28
C LYS A 317 -12.94 -23.60 10.25
N THR A 318 -12.55 -23.12 11.42
CA THR A 318 -11.40 -22.21 11.58
C THR A 318 -10.09 -22.97 11.75
N ARG A 319 -8.99 -22.42 11.24
CA ARG A 319 -7.64 -22.86 11.61
C ARG A 319 -6.74 -21.67 11.97
N PRO A 320 -6.02 -21.73 13.11
CA PRO A 320 -5.17 -20.62 13.54
C PRO A 320 -3.95 -20.48 12.61
N TYR A 321 -3.49 -19.25 12.41
CA TYR A 321 -2.32 -18.95 11.58
C TYR A 321 -1.05 -19.67 12.05
N SER A 322 -0.89 -19.87 13.36
CA SER A 322 0.21 -20.67 13.94
C SER A 322 0.29 -22.09 13.39
N ASP A 323 -0.86 -22.67 12.99
CA ASP A 323 -0.94 -24.00 12.38
C ASP A 323 -0.91 -23.95 10.85
N VAL A 324 -1.54 -22.94 10.25
CA VAL A 324 -1.61 -22.78 8.78
C VAL A 324 -0.22 -22.48 8.21
N TYR A 325 0.54 -21.60 8.86
CA TYR A 325 1.85 -21.10 8.41
C TYR A 325 3.00 -21.65 9.26
N LYS A 326 2.82 -22.83 9.85
CA LYS A 326 3.70 -23.40 10.87
C LYS A 326 5.17 -23.50 10.43
N GLU A 327 5.43 -23.88 9.18
CA GLU A 327 6.78 -24.10 8.67
C GLU A 327 7.56 -22.79 8.62
N GLU A 328 7.02 -21.77 7.96
CA GLU A 328 7.61 -20.44 7.84
C GLU A 328 7.68 -19.72 9.21
N LEU A 329 6.64 -19.87 10.04
CA LEU A 329 6.64 -19.31 11.39
C LEU A 329 7.69 -19.94 12.30
N ASN A 330 8.05 -21.21 12.12
CA ASN A 330 9.13 -21.82 12.90
C ASN A 330 10.49 -21.19 12.58
N GLU A 331 10.76 -20.89 11.31
CA GLU A 331 11.99 -20.21 10.90
C GLU A 331 12.03 -18.76 11.44
N ILE A 332 10.91 -18.04 11.36
CA ILE A 332 10.76 -16.69 11.93
C ILE A 332 11.00 -16.72 13.44
N ARG A 333 10.38 -17.66 14.15
CA ARG A 333 10.52 -17.83 15.61
C ARG A 333 11.96 -18.09 16.03
N GLN A 334 12.69 -18.94 15.30
CA GLN A 334 14.10 -19.16 15.57
C GLN A 334 14.93 -17.88 15.38
N ALA A 335 14.68 -17.11 14.31
CA ALA A 335 15.34 -15.83 14.09
C ALA A 335 15.03 -14.82 15.22
N LEU A 336 13.78 -14.75 15.69
CA LEU A 336 13.38 -13.91 16.82
C LEU A 336 14.10 -14.29 18.12
N LEU A 337 14.28 -15.58 18.41
CA LEU A 337 15.05 -16.02 19.58
C LEU A 337 16.52 -15.60 19.47
N LYS A 338 17.12 -15.69 18.28
CA LYS A 338 18.49 -15.22 18.06
C LYS A 338 18.62 -13.70 18.20
N LEU A 339 17.63 -12.94 17.73
CA LEU A 339 17.56 -11.50 17.96
C LEU A 339 17.43 -11.18 19.46
N ALA A 340 16.57 -11.90 20.20
CA ALA A 340 16.44 -11.76 21.64
C ALA A 340 17.76 -12.00 22.39
N ASP A 341 18.58 -12.96 21.94
CA ASP A 341 19.92 -13.22 22.48
C ASP A 341 20.91 -12.09 22.17
N LEU A 342 20.86 -11.52 20.95
CA LEU A 342 21.72 -10.38 20.55
C LEU A 342 21.42 -9.12 21.36
N PHE A 343 20.16 -8.93 21.75
CA PHE A 343 19.70 -7.77 22.53
C PHE A 343 19.58 -8.06 24.03
N ILE A 344 20.36 -9.00 24.58
CA ILE A 344 20.36 -9.35 26.01
C ILE A 344 20.57 -8.15 26.95
N ASN A 345 21.33 -7.15 26.51
CA ASN A 345 21.61 -5.92 27.26
C ASN A 345 20.66 -4.77 26.91
N VAL A 346 19.62 -5.02 26.11
CA VAL A 346 18.55 -4.06 25.79
C VAL A 346 17.20 -4.71 26.14
N PRO A 347 16.84 -4.77 27.44
CA PRO A 347 15.71 -5.56 27.92
C PRO A 347 14.38 -5.32 27.20
N PRO A 348 13.98 -4.07 26.86
CA PRO A 348 12.72 -3.83 26.13
C PRO A 348 12.69 -4.49 24.74
N LEU A 349 13.78 -4.40 23.96
CA LEU A 349 13.84 -5.03 22.64
C LEU A 349 13.88 -6.55 22.77
N ARG A 350 14.64 -7.08 23.74
CA ARG A 350 14.64 -8.52 24.01
C ARG A 350 13.25 -9.03 24.35
N GLU A 351 12.53 -8.32 25.21
CA GLU A 351 11.17 -8.69 25.61
C GLU A 351 10.21 -8.68 24.41
N LEU A 352 10.29 -7.66 23.55
CA LEU A 352 9.52 -7.60 22.31
C LEU A 352 9.76 -8.85 21.44
N PHE A 353 11.02 -9.21 21.18
CA PHE A 353 11.33 -10.38 20.34
C PHE A 353 10.81 -11.69 20.94
N LEU A 354 10.92 -11.86 22.27
CA LEU A 354 10.36 -13.03 22.96
C LEU A 354 8.83 -13.06 22.89
N LYS A 355 8.16 -11.90 23.00
CA LYS A 355 6.71 -11.82 22.91
C LYS A 355 6.20 -12.06 21.49
N LYS A 356 6.92 -11.59 20.47
CA LYS A 356 6.61 -11.91 19.07
C LYS A 356 6.82 -13.39 18.75
N GLU A 357 7.85 -14.03 19.30
CA GLU A 357 8.02 -15.49 19.22
C GLU A 357 6.83 -16.23 19.83
N GLU A 358 6.45 -15.85 21.06
CA GLU A 358 5.32 -16.44 21.78
C GLU A 358 4.01 -16.27 21.00
N ALA A 359 3.78 -15.09 20.43
CA ALA A 359 2.59 -14.81 19.62
C ALA A 359 2.51 -15.74 18.41
N PHE A 360 3.59 -15.90 17.64
CA PHE A 360 3.60 -16.83 16.50
C PHE A 360 3.49 -18.30 16.90
N ARG A 361 3.94 -18.67 18.10
CA ARG A 361 3.79 -20.03 18.62
C ARG A 361 2.35 -20.34 19.09
N THR A 362 1.66 -19.36 19.66
CA THR A 362 0.39 -19.54 20.37
C THR A 362 -0.82 -18.96 19.67
N ASN A 363 -0.61 -18.19 18.58
CA ASN A 363 -1.64 -17.42 17.87
C ASN A 363 -2.27 -16.28 18.71
N SER A 364 -1.62 -15.87 19.80
CA SER A 364 -2.09 -14.81 20.71
C SER A 364 -1.19 -13.58 20.65
N HIS A 365 -1.67 -12.51 20.00
CA HIS A 365 -0.85 -11.36 19.63
C HIS A 365 -0.92 -10.18 20.60
N THR A 366 -1.97 -10.07 21.41
CA THR A 366 -2.23 -8.92 22.30
C THR A 366 -1.05 -8.54 23.19
N ALA A 367 -0.43 -9.52 23.86
CA ALA A 367 0.70 -9.24 24.75
C ALA A 367 1.90 -8.67 23.99
N ALA A 368 2.16 -9.13 22.76
CA ALA A 368 3.26 -8.63 21.95
C ALA A 368 3.01 -7.23 21.40
N ASP A 369 1.76 -6.90 21.08
CA ASP A 369 1.38 -5.57 20.60
C ASP A 369 1.40 -4.54 21.72
N LEU A 370 0.94 -4.93 22.93
CA LEU A 370 1.10 -4.11 24.13
C LEU A 370 2.57 -3.85 24.45
N THR A 371 3.43 -4.88 24.38
CA THR A 371 4.88 -4.71 24.56
C THR A 371 5.49 -3.77 23.51
N TRP A 372 5.01 -3.81 22.26
CA TRP A 372 5.47 -2.92 21.20
C TRP A 372 5.03 -1.46 21.43
N LEU A 373 3.80 -1.24 21.88
CA LEU A 373 3.29 0.10 22.25
C LEU A 373 4.04 0.69 23.45
N ASP A 374 4.36 -0.15 24.44
CA ASP A 374 5.06 0.26 25.66
C ASP A 374 6.60 0.39 25.46
N LEU A 375 7.12 0.22 24.23
CA LEU A 375 8.54 0.42 23.94
C LEU A 375 8.98 1.85 24.29
N ASN A 376 10.11 1.94 24.99
CA ASN A 376 10.67 3.23 25.37
C ASN A 376 10.94 4.11 24.13
N PRO A 377 10.38 5.33 24.05
CA PRO A 377 10.63 6.26 22.94
C PRO A 377 12.11 6.59 22.72
N ALA A 378 12.99 6.40 23.71
CA ALA A 378 14.43 6.59 23.57
C ALA A 378 15.16 5.45 22.84
N LEU A 379 14.52 4.31 22.56
CA LEU A 379 15.15 3.23 21.79
C LEU A 379 15.37 3.67 20.34
N GLU A 380 16.60 3.52 19.86
CA GLU A 380 16.98 3.93 18.49
C GLU A 380 16.49 2.95 17.43
N VAL A 381 16.19 1.70 17.78
CA VAL A 381 15.63 0.70 16.85
C VAL A 381 14.13 0.53 17.09
N ASP A 382 13.38 0.53 15.99
CA ASP A 382 11.95 0.26 15.94
C ASP A 382 11.70 -0.99 15.08
N VAL A 383 10.93 -1.92 15.61
CA VAL A 383 10.67 -3.21 14.96
C VAL A 383 9.19 -3.50 15.01
N THR A 384 8.57 -3.62 13.84
CA THR A 384 7.19 -4.02 13.67
C THR A 384 7.19 -5.37 12.96
N ILE A 385 6.64 -6.43 13.56
CA ILE A 385 6.58 -7.78 13.00
C ILE A 385 5.27 -8.40 13.44
N GLY A 386 4.43 -8.92 12.54
CA GLY A 386 3.16 -9.50 12.94
C GLY A 386 2.20 -9.79 11.79
N PHE A 387 0.93 -9.93 12.16
CA PHE A 387 -0.20 -9.90 11.25
C PHE A 387 -1.06 -8.68 11.61
N TYR A 388 -1.29 -7.76 10.68
CA TYR A 388 -1.91 -6.49 11.01
C TYR A 388 -3.02 -6.06 10.05
N GLU A 389 -2.66 -5.78 8.79
CA GLU A 389 -3.57 -5.14 7.84
C GLU A 389 -4.55 -6.15 7.24
N THR A 390 -5.77 -5.71 6.93
CA THR A 390 -6.83 -6.60 6.41
C THR A 390 -7.25 -6.28 4.98
N TYR A 391 -6.52 -5.41 4.28
CA TYR A 391 -6.85 -4.94 2.94
C TYR A 391 -6.96 -6.09 1.91
N GLU A 392 -6.21 -7.17 2.12
CA GLU A 392 -6.21 -8.30 1.19
C GLU A 392 -7.49 -9.15 1.29
N ASP A 393 -8.21 -9.08 2.42
CA ASP A 393 -9.57 -9.65 2.59
C ASP A 393 -10.62 -8.66 2.09
N GLU A 394 -10.82 -8.61 0.78
CA GLU A 394 -11.88 -7.81 0.14
C GLU A 394 -13.29 -8.40 0.34
N LEU A 395 -13.39 -9.60 0.93
CA LEU A 395 -14.68 -10.25 1.17
C LEU A 395 -15.36 -9.68 2.42
N PHE A 396 -14.61 -9.60 3.53
CA PHE A 396 -15.12 -9.14 4.82
C PHE A 396 -14.21 -8.14 5.55
N GLY A 397 -12.93 -8.01 5.17
CA GLY A 397 -11.96 -7.18 5.88
C GLY A 397 -11.56 -7.72 7.26
N TYR A 398 -11.76 -9.01 7.52
CA TYR A 398 -11.49 -9.63 8.82
C TYR A 398 -10.09 -10.17 8.98
N LYS A 399 -9.43 -10.59 7.89
CA LYS A 399 -8.24 -11.45 7.95
C LYS A 399 -6.98 -10.65 7.76
N ALA A 400 -6.08 -10.76 8.73
CA ALA A 400 -4.84 -9.99 8.72
C ALA A 400 -3.76 -10.64 7.84
N THR A 401 -3.02 -9.82 7.11
CA THR A 401 -1.83 -10.18 6.32
C THR A 401 -0.58 -10.10 7.20
N CYS A 402 0.46 -10.88 6.88
CA CYS A 402 1.74 -10.76 7.58
C CYS A 402 2.56 -9.59 7.03
N GLU A 403 3.29 -8.92 7.92
CA GLU A 403 4.25 -7.91 7.52
C GLU A 403 5.35 -7.70 8.56
N ALA A 404 6.46 -7.11 8.12
CA ALA A 404 7.51 -6.63 9.01
C ALA A 404 8.20 -5.36 8.50
N TYR A 405 8.70 -4.59 9.44
CA TYR A 405 9.58 -3.44 9.28
C TYR A 405 10.71 -3.52 10.29
N LEU A 406 11.95 -3.43 9.82
CA LEU A 406 13.12 -3.08 10.62
C LEU A 406 13.45 -1.62 10.35
N SER A 407 13.54 -0.80 11.39
CA SER A 407 13.81 0.63 11.21
C SER A 407 14.66 1.20 12.35
N VAL A 408 15.27 2.34 12.07
CA VAL A 408 16.03 3.13 13.05
C VAL A 408 15.40 4.52 13.17
N LYS A 409 15.26 5.03 14.40
CA LYS A 409 14.67 6.35 14.64
C LYS A 409 15.55 7.45 14.05
N ASP A 410 14.89 8.44 13.46
CA ASP A 410 15.55 9.67 13.03
C ASP A 410 15.48 10.69 14.16
N SER A 411 16.61 10.95 14.82
CA SER A 411 16.70 11.87 15.96
C SER A 411 16.39 13.33 15.58
N SER A 412 16.74 13.74 14.36
CA SER A 412 16.47 15.08 13.86
C SER A 412 14.98 15.27 13.64
N ALA A 413 14.34 14.36 12.92
CA ALA A 413 12.89 14.42 12.68
C ALA A 413 12.07 14.17 13.95
N SER A 414 12.55 13.35 14.89
CA SER A 414 11.94 13.19 16.21
C SER A 414 11.96 14.51 17.00
N SER A 415 13.05 15.26 16.92
CA SER A 415 13.14 16.61 17.52
C SER A 415 12.17 17.58 16.85
N GLN A 416 11.96 17.45 15.53
CA GLN A 416 10.97 18.25 14.81
C GLN A 416 9.55 17.93 15.27
N LEU A 417 9.17 16.65 15.29
CA LEU A 417 7.90 16.18 15.82
C LEU A 417 7.66 16.73 17.24
N GLN A 418 8.64 16.62 18.15
CA GLN A 418 8.49 17.12 19.52
C GLN A 418 8.22 18.62 19.57
N SER A 419 8.87 19.41 18.71
CA SER A 419 8.65 20.87 18.64
C SER A 419 7.24 21.19 18.16
N ILE A 420 6.72 20.51 17.13
CA ILE A 420 5.33 20.71 16.67
C ILE A 420 4.34 20.24 17.75
N SER A 421 4.53 19.02 18.27
CA SER A 421 3.61 18.40 19.23
C SER A 421 3.47 19.20 20.53
N SER A 422 4.50 19.97 20.92
CA SER A 422 4.43 20.88 22.08
C SER A 422 3.47 22.07 21.91
N HIS A 423 2.92 22.26 20.70
CA HIS A 423 2.04 23.38 20.35
C HIS A 423 0.64 22.95 19.94
N LEU A 424 0.25 21.68 20.10
CA LEU A 424 -1.04 21.18 19.61
C LEU A 424 -2.24 21.87 20.25
N GLN A 425 -2.21 22.19 21.55
CA GLN A 425 -3.29 22.97 22.17
C GLN A 425 -3.39 24.37 21.55
N PHE A 426 -2.26 25.03 21.28
CA PHE A 426 -2.26 26.33 20.60
C PHE A 426 -2.90 26.25 19.21
N ILE A 427 -2.71 25.13 18.49
CA ILE A 427 -3.33 24.92 17.19
C ILE A 427 -4.83 24.68 17.31
N GLU A 428 -5.26 23.80 18.22
CA GLU A 428 -6.67 23.52 18.50
C GLU A 428 -7.44 24.80 18.86
N ASP A 429 -6.88 25.62 19.76
CA ASP A 429 -7.46 26.89 20.17
C ASP A 429 -7.62 27.87 18.99
N SER A 430 -6.75 27.74 17.97
CA SER A 430 -6.72 28.61 16.80
C SER A 430 -7.61 28.15 15.63
N LEU A 431 -8.18 26.94 15.68
CA LEU A 431 -9.01 26.41 14.59
C LEU A 431 -10.17 27.38 14.24
N PRO A 432 -10.48 27.60 12.94
CA PRO A 432 -11.53 28.51 12.51
C PRO A 432 -12.90 27.83 12.58
N ILE A 433 -13.27 27.45 13.79
CA ILE A 433 -14.58 26.92 14.16
C ILE A 433 -15.04 27.58 15.46
N ASP A 434 -16.33 27.49 15.74
CA ASP A 434 -16.88 28.00 16.99
C ASP A 434 -16.21 27.33 18.19
N ASP A 435 -15.91 28.12 19.22
CA ASP A 435 -15.17 27.68 20.40
C ASP A 435 -15.82 26.49 21.13
N GLN A 436 -17.15 26.34 21.03
CA GLN A 436 -17.88 25.21 21.62
C GLN A 436 -17.49 23.84 21.04
N TYR A 437 -16.89 23.81 19.84
CA TYR A 437 -16.47 22.59 19.16
C TYR A 437 -14.99 22.28 19.32
N LYS A 438 -14.22 23.17 19.95
CA LYS A 438 -12.77 22.98 20.18
C LYS A 438 -12.53 22.11 21.40
N ASN A 439 -11.50 21.28 21.35
CA ASN A 439 -11.08 20.46 22.47
C ASN A 439 -10.26 21.28 23.49
N PRO A 440 -10.74 21.48 24.73
CA PRO A 440 -10.01 22.24 25.75
C PRO A 440 -8.78 21.50 26.31
N ASN A 441 -8.58 20.21 25.97
CA ASN A 441 -7.45 19.41 26.43
C ASN A 441 -7.03 18.35 25.40
N VAL A 442 -6.16 18.74 24.47
CA VAL A 442 -5.63 17.84 23.42
C VAL A 442 -4.66 16.77 23.97
N GLY A 443 -4.04 17.03 25.13
CA GLY A 443 -2.86 16.31 25.61
C GLY A 443 -3.05 14.87 26.10
N SER A 444 -4.28 14.41 26.36
CA SER A 444 -4.53 13.10 26.97
C SER A 444 -4.71 11.93 25.99
N HIS A 445 -4.77 12.18 24.68
CA HIS A 445 -5.22 11.18 23.70
C HIS A 445 -4.42 11.11 22.39
N LEU A 446 -3.25 11.76 22.32
CA LEU A 446 -2.44 11.74 21.10
C LEU A 446 -1.69 10.42 20.97
N ASN A 447 -1.92 9.74 19.85
CA ASN A 447 -1.16 8.56 19.47
C ASN A 447 0.32 8.95 19.29
N PRO A 448 1.26 8.24 19.94
CA PRO A 448 2.68 8.47 19.73
C PRO A 448 3.05 8.34 18.25
N ILE A 449 3.78 9.33 17.72
CA ILE A 449 4.38 9.29 16.40
C ILE A 449 5.87 8.97 16.56
N SER A 450 6.40 8.06 15.73
CA SER A 450 7.81 7.74 15.64
C SER A 450 8.27 8.01 14.22
N VAL A 451 9.27 8.86 14.03
CA VAL A 451 9.90 9.04 12.72
C VAL A 451 11.09 8.12 12.63
N VAL A 452 11.11 7.27 11.61
CA VAL A 452 12.13 6.25 11.41
C VAL A 452 12.62 6.23 9.97
N ASN A 453 13.82 5.72 9.78
CA ASN A 453 14.34 5.31 8.48
C ASN A 453 14.25 3.78 8.39
N MET A 454 13.55 3.31 7.37
CA MET A 454 13.35 1.89 7.10
C MET A 454 14.64 1.25 6.57
N ILE A 455 15.01 0.12 7.17
CA ILE A 455 16.17 -0.69 6.78
C ILE A 455 15.73 -1.86 5.90
N LEU A 456 14.68 -2.57 6.33
CA LEU A 456 14.11 -3.72 5.62
C LEU A 456 12.59 -3.76 5.86
N ASN A 457 11.84 -4.24 4.87
CA ASN A 457 10.44 -4.61 5.00
C ASN A 457 10.16 -6.02 4.45
N ALA A 458 8.99 -6.57 4.79
CA ALA A 458 8.57 -7.90 4.35
C ALA A 458 7.05 -8.08 4.37
N GLY A 459 6.57 -9.10 3.66
CA GLY A 459 5.16 -9.45 3.57
C GLY A 459 4.37 -8.37 2.84
N ASP A 460 3.21 -8.00 3.38
CA ASP A 460 2.33 -6.98 2.82
C ASP A 460 3.04 -5.63 2.65
N ALA A 461 3.85 -5.25 3.64
CA ALA A 461 4.67 -4.04 3.64
C ALA A 461 5.64 -3.91 2.46
N ALA A 462 6.03 -5.02 1.82
CA ALA A 462 6.98 -5.06 0.72
C ALA A 462 6.28 -5.19 -0.65
N ALA A 463 4.97 -5.44 -0.67
CA ALA A 463 4.24 -5.70 -1.90
C ALA A 463 3.68 -4.41 -2.52
N GLY A 464 3.97 -4.18 -3.79
CA GLY A 464 3.35 -3.13 -4.58
C GLY A 464 3.75 -1.73 -4.14
N VAL A 465 2.74 -0.89 -3.90
CA VAL A 465 2.92 0.49 -3.43
C VAL A 465 3.47 0.46 -2.01
N GLN A 466 4.62 1.10 -1.81
CA GLN A 466 5.31 1.08 -0.53
C GLN A 466 4.63 1.99 0.49
N THR A 467 4.47 1.48 1.70
CA THR A 467 3.96 2.22 2.86
C THR A 467 4.82 3.46 3.13
N ALA A 468 4.20 4.63 3.25
CA ALA A 468 4.90 5.88 3.63
C ALA A 468 4.83 6.16 5.15
N ALA A 469 3.75 5.70 5.77
CA ALA A 469 3.50 5.72 7.20
C ALA A 469 2.44 4.65 7.53
N TYR A 470 2.39 4.19 8.77
CA TYR A 470 1.38 3.23 9.25
C TYR A 470 1.00 3.50 10.70
N ASN A 471 -0.17 3.02 11.12
CA ASN A 471 -0.72 3.20 12.46
C ASN A 471 -1.19 1.86 13.03
N LEU A 472 -0.57 1.39 14.11
CA LEU A 472 -0.81 0.05 14.66
C LEU A 472 -0.95 0.08 16.18
N PRO A 473 -1.56 -0.95 16.80
CA PRO A 473 -2.23 -2.10 16.17
C PRO A 473 -3.67 -1.77 15.71
N ASN A 474 -4.26 -2.68 14.92
CA ASN A 474 -5.63 -2.57 14.40
C ASN A 474 -6.70 -3.13 15.36
N ASP A 475 -6.30 -3.81 16.45
CA ASP A 475 -7.23 -4.40 17.41
C ASP A 475 -8.01 -3.33 18.17
N ALA A 476 -9.35 -3.36 18.03
CA ALA A 476 -10.24 -2.35 18.63
C ALA A 476 -10.18 -2.30 20.16
N THR A 477 -9.90 -3.42 20.83
CA THR A 477 -9.76 -3.47 22.30
C THR A 477 -8.48 -2.77 22.72
N ILE A 478 -7.36 -3.06 22.04
CA ILE A 478 -6.08 -2.39 22.33
C ILE A 478 -6.18 -0.89 22.01
N LEU A 479 -6.79 -0.53 20.87
CA LEU A 479 -7.03 0.85 20.49
C LEU A 479 -7.83 1.61 21.56
N HIS A 480 -8.87 1.00 22.11
CA HIS A 480 -9.67 1.59 23.18
C HIS A 480 -8.87 1.75 24.48
N ASP A 481 -8.10 0.73 24.88
CA ASP A 481 -7.47 0.69 26.20
C ASP A 481 -6.12 1.42 26.26
N LYS A 482 -5.37 1.44 25.16
CA LYS A 482 -3.98 1.91 25.08
C LYS A 482 -3.71 2.88 23.94
N GLY A 483 -4.56 2.93 22.92
CA GLY A 483 -4.33 3.70 21.70
C GLY A 483 -3.45 2.98 20.68
N SER A 484 -2.94 3.73 19.71
CA SER A 484 -2.04 3.21 18.67
C SER A 484 -0.76 4.05 18.58
N LYS A 485 0.22 3.53 17.85
CA LYS A 485 1.45 4.21 17.51
C LYS A 485 1.55 4.37 16.00
N ARG A 486 1.87 5.58 15.57
CA ARG A 486 2.11 5.93 14.18
C ARG A 486 3.59 5.90 13.87
N ILE A 487 3.98 5.28 12.76
CA ILE A 487 5.35 5.23 12.29
C ILE A 487 5.42 5.96 10.96
N MET A 488 6.34 6.92 10.83
CA MET A 488 6.64 7.62 9.59
C MET A 488 7.95 7.13 9.00
N LEU A 489 7.92 6.58 7.79
CA LEU A 489 9.07 6.01 7.09
C LEU A 489 9.74 7.11 6.26
N LYS A 490 10.59 7.91 6.91
CA LYS A 490 11.16 9.14 6.34
C LYS A 490 11.93 8.88 5.04
N ASN A 491 12.83 7.90 5.03
CA ASN A 491 13.60 7.60 3.82
C ASN A 491 12.75 7.04 2.67
N VAL A 492 11.67 6.32 2.97
CA VAL A 492 10.68 5.91 1.95
C VAL A 492 9.99 7.16 1.37
N GLN A 493 9.65 8.13 2.22
CA GLN A 493 9.12 9.42 1.78
C GLN A 493 10.16 10.23 0.99
N GLU A 494 11.45 10.20 1.34
CA GLU A 494 12.55 10.83 0.56
C GLU A 494 12.65 10.23 -0.84
N ALA A 495 12.57 8.90 -0.95
CA ALA A 495 12.59 8.19 -2.22
C ALA A 495 11.35 8.53 -3.08
N LYS A 496 10.15 8.50 -2.48
CA LYS A 496 8.91 8.91 -3.15
C LYS A 496 8.99 10.38 -3.61
N PHE A 497 9.47 11.29 -2.76
CA PHE A 497 9.64 12.68 -3.12
C PHE A 497 10.56 12.83 -4.33
N THR A 498 11.73 12.19 -4.30
CA THR A 498 12.76 12.32 -5.33
C THR A 498 12.33 11.72 -6.66
N HIS A 499 11.68 10.55 -6.65
CA HIS A 499 11.40 9.79 -7.87
C HIS A 499 9.98 9.91 -8.38
N THR A 500 9.01 10.27 -7.53
CA THR A 500 7.61 10.41 -7.96
C THR A 500 7.18 11.87 -7.95
N LEU A 501 7.49 12.65 -6.90
CA LEU A 501 6.99 14.02 -6.77
C LEU A 501 7.80 15.01 -7.60
N VAL A 502 9.14 15.01 -7.47
CA VAL A 502 9.99 15.97 -8.20
C VAL A 502 9.78 15.91 -9.71
N PRO A 503 9.70 14.74 -10.37
CA PRO A 503 9.44 14.67 -11.81
C PRO A 503 8.09 15.27 -12.23
N LEU A 504 7.08 15.25 -11.36
CA LEU A 504 5.77 15.88 -11.65
C LEU A 504 5.85 17.41 -11.71
N THR A 505 6.89 18.02 -11.13
CA THR A 505 7.05 19.48 -11.08
C THR A 505 7.00 20.12 -12.46
N SER A 506 7.65 19.51 -13.46
CA SER A 506 7.67 20.02 -14.83
C SER A 506 6.30 19.95 -15.52
N HIS A 507 5.43 19.03 -15.11
CA HIS A 507 4.06 18.84 -15.63
C HIS A 507 3.04 19.71 -14.93
N VAL A 508 3.18 19.86 -13.60
CA VAL A 508 2.20 20.54 -12.75
C VAL A 508 2.48 22.02 -12.62
N LEU A 509 3.73 22.42 -12.32
CA LEU A 509 4.03 23.76 -11.82
C LEU A 509 4.48 24.73 -12.90
N SER A 510 4.12 26.01 -12.71
CA SER A 510 4.76 27.11 -13.42
C SER A 510 6.26 27.17 -13.09
N ALA A 511 7.09 27.46 -14.10
CA ALA A 511 8.55 27.40 -13.99
C ALA A 511 9.13 28.31 -12.90
N ASP A 512 8.48 29.45 -12.63
CA ASP A 512 8.89 30.42 -11.61
C ASP A 512 8.68 29.93 -10.17
N GLN A 513 7.98 28.81 -9.95
CA GLN A 513 7.76 28.25 -8.62
C GLN A 513 8.51 26.93 -8.38
N HIS A 514 9.22 26.38 -9.37
CA HIS A 514 9.93 25.10 -9.23
C HIS A 514 10.92 25.09 -8.06
N MET A 515 11.58 26.23 -7.79
CA MET A 515 12.59 26.30 -6.72
C MET A 515 12.03 26.10 -5.30
N PHE A 516 10.72 26.23 -5.11
CA PHE A 516 10.07 26.07 -3.82
C PHE A 516 9.77 24.61 -3.46
N VAL A 517 9.84 23.69 -4.43
CA VAL A 517 9.65 22.25 -4.17
C VAL A 517 10.80 21.73 -3.31
N ALA A 518 10.49 21.27 -2.10
CA ALA A 518 11.49 20.85 -1.11
C ALA A 518 11.02 19.66 -0.29
N PHE A 519 11.92 18.71 -0.02
CA PHE A 519 11.59 17.48 0.72
C PHE A 519 11.08 17.80 2.13
N ASP A 520 11.70 18.73 2.84
CA ASP A 520 11.24 19.09 4.19
C ASP A 520 9.82 19.68 4.16
N GLY A 521 9.42 20.33 3.07
CA GLY A 521 8.04 20.78 2.88
C GLY A 521 7.06 19.62 2.73
N PHE A 522 7.45 18.59 1.97
CA PHE A 522 6.67 17.36 1.79
C PHE A 522 6.56 16.56 3.11
N PHE A 523 7.70 16.27 3.74
CA PHE A 523 7.76 15.48 4.97
C PHE A 523 7.04 16.16 6.14
N THR A 524 7.30 17.46 6.35
CA THR A 524 6.70 18.19 7.48
C THR A 524 5.19 18.34 7.28
N HIS A 525 4.71 18.46 6.03
CA HIS A 525 3.27 18.45 5.74
C HIS A 525 2.63 17.11 6.11
N ILE A 526 3.21 15.97 5.70
CA ILE A 526 2.70 14.64 6.09
C ILE A 526 2.70 14.49 7.62
N LEU A 527 3.78 14.91 8.29
CA LEU A 527 3.86 14.86 9.74
C LEU A 527 2.73 15.67 10.41
N SER A 528 2.41 16.83 9.84
CA SER A 528 1.35 17.70 10.35
C SER A 528 -0.04 17.17 10.02
N HIS A 529 -0.22 16.55 8.84
CA HIS A 529 -1.42 15.82 8.47
C HIS A 529 -1.74 14.75 9.52
N GLU A 530 -0.74 13.93 9.88
CA GLU A 530 -0.92 12.91 10.93
C GLU A 530 -1.35 13.54 12.26
N LEU A 531 -0.68 14.60 12.70
CA LEU A 531 -1.05 15.29 13.93
C LEU A 531 -2.47 15.87 13.88
N MET A 532 -2.89 16.41 12.73
CA MET A 532 -4.20 17.01 12.54
C MET A 532 -5.36 16.03 12.52
N HIS A 533 -5.13 14.75 12.23
CA HIS A 533 -6.15 13.73 12.53
C HIS A 533 -6.56 13.71 14.00
N GLY A 534 -5.67 14.10 14.92
CA GLY A 534 -5.95 14.15 16.36
C GLY A 534 -6.61 15.44 16.85
N LEU A 535 -6.84 16.42 15.96
CA LEU A 535 -7.41 17.74 16.29
C LEU A 535 -8.77 17.95 15.61
N GLY A 536 -9.49 18.94 16.10
CA GLY A 536 -10.86 19.26 15.69
C GLY A 536 -11.91 18.28 16.24
N PRO A 537 -13.14 18.32 15.72
CA PRO A 537 -14.24 17.49 16.23
C PRO A 537 -14.05 15.99 15.95
N HIS A 538 -14.20 15.15 16.99
CA HIS A 538 -14.30 13.68 16.85
C HIS A 538 -15.57 13.11 17.44
N THR A 539 -15.86 13.51 18.69
CA THR A 539 -17.10 13.19 19.40
C THR A 539 -18.01 14.41 19.35
N ILE A 540 -19.22 14.24 18.85
CA ILE A 540 -20.17 15.31 18.58
C ILE A 540 -21.55 14.96 19.12
N GLN A 541 -22.44 15.95 19.16
CA GLN A 541 -23.87 15.73 19.43
C GLN A 541 -24.70 16.03 18.19
N VAL A 542 -25.45 15.02 17.73
CA VAL A 542 -26.39 15.17 16.61
C VAL A 542 -27.78 14.89 17.15
N GLY A 543 -28.68 15.87 17.04
CA GLY A 543 -30.06 15.76 17.56
C GLY A 543 -30.12 15.49 19.08
N GLY A 544 -29.13 15.96 19.85
CA GLY A 544 -29.02 15.74 21.29
C GLY A 544 -28.48 14.36 21.70
N THR A 545 -28.02 13.54 20.75
CA THR A 545 -27.42 12.23 21.01
C THR A 545 -25.92 12.28 20.74
N ASN A 546 -25.12 11.76 21.66
CA ASN A 546 -23.68 11.61 21.46
C ASN A 546 -23.41 10.60 20.34
N THR A 547 -22.57 10.98 19.39
CA THR A 547 -22.10 10.13 18.30
C THR A 547 -20.67 10.53 17.92
N SER A 548 -20.05 9.83 16.97
CA SER A 548 -18.79 10.25 16.36
C SER A 548 -19.03 10.90 15.01
N VAL A 549 -18.11 11.76 14.57
CA VAL A 549 -18.11 12.34 13.23
C VAL A 549 -18.15 11.23 12.17
N ARG A 550 -17.36 10.16 12.37
CA ARG A 550 -17.35 8.98 11.50
C ARG A 550 -18.74 8.34 11.35
N ALA A 551 -19.41 8.09 12.47
CA ALA A 551 -20.74 7.48 12.45
C ALA A 551 -21.80 8.41 11.83
N ALA A 552 -21.67 9.72 12.02
CA ALA A 552 -22.60 10.70 11.45
C ALA A 552 -22.44 10.87 9.93
N LEU A 553 -21.20 10.91 9.42
CA LEU A 553 -20.93 11.21 8.00
C LEU A 553 -20.82 9.97 7.09
N GLN A 554 -20.69 8.77 7.66
CA GLN A 554 -20.72 7.50 6.92
C GLN A 554 -19.73 7.48 5.75
N GLU A 555 -20.17 7.21 4.52
CA GLU A 555 -19.34 7.12 3.31
C GLU A 555 -18.60 8.41 2.95
N PHE A 556 -19.06 9.56 3.47
CA PHE A 556 -18.42 10.85 3.25
C PHE A 556 -17.36 11.19 4.31
N TYR A 557 -17.27 10.40 5.38
CA TYR A 557 -16.32 10.65 6.46
C TYR A 557 -14.87 10.61 5.97
N SER A 558 -14.44 9.48 5.39
CA SER A 558 -13.02 9.27 5.04
C SER A 558 -12.47 10.36 4.12
N PRO A 559 -13.07 10.66 2.95
CA PRO A 559 -12.51 11.70 2.08
C PRO A 559 -12.51 13.10 2.73
N LEU A 560 -13.47 13.42 3.60
CA LEU A 560 -13.48 14.71 4.31
C LEU A 560 -12.45 14.76 5.44
N GLU A 561 -12.25 13.66 6.16
CA GLU A 561 -11.25 13.57 7.23
C GLU A 561 -9.82 13.66 6.67
N GLU A 562 -9.55 13.01 5.54
CA GLU A 562 -8.27 13.15 4.83
C GLU A 562 -8.07 14.58 4.32
N CYS A 563 -9.11 15.18 3.72
CA CYS A 563 -9.03 16.56 3.23
C CYS A 563 -8.81 17.54 4.38
N LYS A 564 -9.49 17.33 5.53
CA LYS A 564 -9.27 18.07 6.77
C LYS A 564 -7.81 17.96 7.19
N ALA A 565 -7.29 16.76 7.37
CA ALA A 565 -5.92 16.54 7.84
C ALA A 565 -4.89 17.22 6.94
N ASP A 566 -5.06 17.13 5.62
CA ASP A 566 -4.22 17.79 4.63
C ASP A 566 -4.19 19.32 4.78
N VAL A 567 -5.35 19.96 4.69
CA VAL A 567 -5.44 21.44 4.62
C VAL A 567 -5.19 22.07 5.97
N SER A 568 -5.60 21.39 7.03
CA SER A 568 -5.34 21.83 8.39
C SER A 568 -3.88 21.60 8.79
N GLY A 569 -3.18 20.62 8.19
CA GLY A 569 -1.74 20.46 8.32
C GLY A 569 -0.97 21.65 7.74
N LEU A 570 -1.41 22.17 6.58
CA LEU A 570 -0.87 23.43 6.03
C LEU A 570 -1.15 24.62 6.95
N TYR A 571 -2.36 24.70 7.50
CA TYR A 571 -2.74 25.74 8.46
C TYR A 571 -1.86 25.69 9.71
N MET A 572 -1.72 24.53 10.33
CA MET A 572 -0.88 24.28 11.50
C MET A 572 0.52 24.83 11.27
N LEU A 573 1.18 24.40 10.20
CA LEU A 573 2.55 24.81 9.91
C LEU A 573 2.65 26.31 9.63
N THR A 574 1.68 26.87 8.92
CA THR A 574 1.60 28.31 8.68
C THR A 574 1.49 29.09 9.99
N GLN A 575 0.65 28.65 10.92
CA GLN A 575 0.49 29.28 12.23
C GLN A 575 1.77 29.18 13.06
N LEU A 576 2.40 28.00 13.09
CA LEU A 576 3.66 27.85 13.81
C LEU A 576 4.78 28.72 13.23
N ILE A 577 4.85 28.88 11.90
CA ILE A 577 5.79 29.80 11.24
C ILE A 577 5.48 31.25 11.59
N ASN A 578 4.22 31.68 11.44
CA ASN A 578 3.80 33.06 11.68
C ASN A 578 4.06 33.51 13.12
N HIS A 579 3.91 32.58 14.07
CA HIS A 579 4.11 32.84 15.50
C HIS A 579 5.51 32.49 16.00
N GLN A 580 6.46 32.18 15.10
CA GLN A 580 7.85 31.83 15.44
C GLN A 580 7.94 30.67 16.46
N LYS A 581 7.02 29.71 16.33
CA LYS A 581 6.94 28.47 17.12
C LYS A 581 7.57 27.27 16.40
N MET A 582 8.18 27.49 15.23
CA MET A 582 8.99 26.51 14.51
C MET A 582 10.46 26.91 14.53
N ASN A 583 11.32 25.97 14.91
CA ASN A 583 12.77 26.14 14.92
C ASN A 583 13.46 25.28 13.83
N PHE A 584 12.75 24.86 12.79
CA PHE A 584 13.29 23.96 11.78
C PHE A 584 14.07 24.69 10.71
N VAL A 585 15.08 23.99 10.21
CA VAL A 585 15.85 24.40 9.05
C VAL A 585 15.46 23.49 7.91
N PHE A 586 14.77 24.04 6.91
CA PHE A 586 14.55 23.35 5.63
C PHE A 586 15.81 23.44 4.79
N ASP A 587 16.17 22.33 4.18
CA ASP A 587 17.15 22.22 3.12
C ASP A 587 16.51 22.71 1.81
N PHE A 588 16.80 23.97 1.48
CA PHE A 588 16.27 24.62 0.30
C PHE A 588 17.19 24.45 -0.90
N SER A 589 16.59 24.42 -2.10
CA SER A 589 17.33 24.47 -3.35
C SER A 589 18.30 25.66 -3.40
N SER A 590 19.46 25.48 -4.04
CA SER A 590 20.43 26.57 -4.20
C SER A 590 19.85 27.79 -4.92
N GLU A 591 18.88 27.57 -5.81
CA GLU A 591 18.09 28.59 -6.50
C GLU A 591 17.29 29.43 -5.50
N LEU A 592 16.54 28.78 -4.60
CA LEU A 592 15.77 29.46 -3.55
C LEU A 592 16.66 30.16 -2.52
N LEU A 593 17.83 29.61 -2.21
CA LEU A 593 18.81 30.26 -1.34
C LEU A 593 19.31 31.58 -1.93
N LYS A 594 19.52 31.66 -3.25
CA LYS A 594 19.92 32.89 -3.96
C LYS A 594 18.81 33.96 -4.01
N GLN A 595 17.55 33.59 -3.82
CA GLN A 595 16.45 34.56 -3.80
C GLN A 595 16.63 35.54 -2.63
N THR A 596 16.85 36.80 -2.98
CA THR A 596 16.93 37.93 -2.06
C THR A 596 15.59 38.68 -2.06
N GLY A 597 15.20 39.27 -0.93
CA GLY A 597 13.93 40.03 -0.83
C GLY A 597 12.73 39.27 -0.25
N ILE A 598 12.86 37.96 0.02
CA ILE A 598 11.89 37.19 0.82
C ILE A 598 12.54 36.66 2.10
N THR A 599 11.80 36.70 3.22
CA THR A 599 12.30 36.25 4.52
C THR A 599 12.40 34.72 4.59
N TYR A 600 13.14 34.18 5.55
CA TYR A 600 13.20 32.73 5.77
C TYR A 600 11.83 32.11 6.03
N ALA A 601 11.01 32.77 6.86
CA ALA A 601 9.62 32.37 7.13
C ALA A 601 8.77 32.35 5.84
N GLU A 602 8.97 33.32 4.94
CA GLU A 602 8.31 33.32 3.64
C GLU A 602 8.78 32.17 2.75
N LYS A 603 10.09 31.87 2.72
CA LYS A 603 10.61 30.70 2.00
C LYS A 603 9.96 29.40 2.50
N LEU A 604 9.84 29.21 3.81
CA LEU A 604 9.16 28.06 4.40
C LEU A 604 7.69 27.96 3.94
N ARG A 605 6.91 29.04 4.08
CA ARG A 605 5.49 29.05 3.67
C ARG A 605 5.30 28.74 2.19
N ARG A 606 6.13 29.35 1.33
CA ARG A 606 6.07 29.10 -0.13
C ARG A 606 6.43 27.66 -0.45
N SER A 607 7.48 27.13 0.17
CA SER A 607 7.87 25.73 -0.02
C SER A 607 6.78 24.75 0.43
N LEU A 608 6.11 25.01 1.54
CA LEU A 608 4.98 24.19 1.99
C LEU A 608 3.85 24.16 0.96
N TYR A 609 3.35 25.33 0.55
CA TYR A 609 2.22 25.41 -0.37
C TYR A 609 2.54 24.87 -1.77
N VAL A 610 3.72 25.21 -2.31
CA VAL A 610 4.11 24.75 -3.65
C VAL A 610 4.37 23.26 -3.67
N THR A 611 5.04 22.71 -2.66
CA THR A 611 5.26 21.26 -2.56
C THR A 611 3.95 20.51 -2.40
N TYR A 612 3.01 21.03 -1.60
CA TYR A 612 1.67 20.46 -1.47
C TYR A 612 0.91 20.45 -2.80
N LEU A 613 0.98 21.52 -3.59
CA LEU A 613 0.36 21.56 -4.92
C LEU A 613 0.86 20.44 -5.84
N VAL A 614 2.16 20.14 -5.85
CA VAL A 614 2.67 18.99 -6.63
C VAL A 614 2.18 17.67 -6.03
N SER A 615 2.17 17.56 -4.69
CA SER A 615 1.72 16.37 -3.98
C SER A 615 0.23 16.06 -4.23
N ILE A 616 -0.62 17.07 -4.43
CA ILE A 616 -2.03 16.88 -4.85
C ILE A 616 -2.08 15.99 -6.09
N PHE A 617 -1.30 16.32 -7.14
CA PHE A 617 -1.32 15.54 -8.38
C PHE A 617 -0.67 14.16 -8.21
N ARG A 618 0.33 14.03 -7.32
CA ARG A 618 0.89 12.72 -6.96
C ARG A 618 -0.20 11.81 -6.37
N SER A 619 -0.94 12.28 -5.37
CA SER A 619 -1.99 11.51 -4.71
C SER A 619 -3.23 11.30 -5.58
N ALA A 620 -3.58 12.27 -6.45
CA ALA A 620 -4.73 12.15 -7.33
C ALA A 620 -4.59 11.01 -8.36
N ARG A 621 -3.36 10.60 -8.69
CA ARG A 621 -3.08 9.42 -9.54
C ARG A 621 -3.56 8.10 -8.93
N PHE A 622 -3.84 8.05 -7.62
CA PHE A 622 -4.45 6.89 -6.97
C PHE A 622 -5.93 6.71 -7.35
N GLY A 623 -6.56 7.75 -7.90
CA GLY A 623 -7.96 7.74 -8.32
C GLY A 623 -8.92 8.20 -7.23
N THR A 624 -10.13 8.57 -7.64
CA THR A 624 -11.17 9.12 -6.73
C THR A 624 -12.02 8.04 -6.06
N GLU A 625 -11.79 6.77 -6.34
CA GLU A 625 -12.39 5.67 -5.58
C GLU A 625 -11.71 5.49 -4.20
N GLU A 626 -10.48 6.02 -4.05
CA GLU A 626 -9.71 6.03 -2.82
C GLU A 626 -9.90 7.37 -2.07
N ALA A 627 -9.88 7.33 -0.73
CA ALA A 627 -10.22 8.46 0.12
C ALA A 627 -9.23 9.64 -0.01
N HIS A 628 -7.92 9.39 -0.04
CA HIS A 628 -6.90 10.42 -0.21
C HIS A 628 -6.96 11.03 -1.61
N GLY A 629 -7.12 10.22 -2.66
CA GLY A 629 -7.29 10.70 -4.04
C GLY A 629 -8.51 11.61 -4.18
N LYS A 630 -9.63 11.26 -3.53
CA LYS A 630 -10.82 12.13 -3.46
C LYS A 630 -10.56 13.39 -2.62
N ALA A 631 -9.85 13.28 -1.50
CA ALA A 631 -9.52 14.40 -0.62
C ALA A 631 -8.66 15.47 -1.31
N VAL A 632 -7.61 15.08 -2.04
CA VAL A 632 -6.76 16.02 -2.77
C VAL A 632 -7.48 16.63 -3.97
N THR A 633 -8.44 15.90 -4.56
CA THR A 633 -9.32 16.43 -5.61
C THR A 633 -10.22 17.54 -5.06
N ILE A 634 -10.82 17.32 -3.88
CA ILE A 634 -11.57 18.35 -3.15
C ILE A 634 -10.68 19.56 -2.87
N ALA A 635 -9.50 19.34 -2.31
CA ALA A 635 -8.57 20.41 -1.96
C ALA A 635 -8.17 21.23 -3.20
N PHE A 636 -7.82 20.58 -4.31
CA PHE A 636 -7.46 21.27 -5.55
C PHE A 636 -8.59 22.16 -6.06
N ASN A 637 -9.78 21.58 -6.26
CA ASN A 637 -10.91 22.30 -6.84
C ASN A 637 -11.33 23.47 -5.95
N TYR A 638 -11.42 23.27 -4.63
CA TYR A 638 -11.83 24.33 -3.72
C TYR A 638 -10.79 25.46 -3.63
N LEU A 639 -9.50 25.12 -3.54
CA LEU A 639 -8.42 26.11 -3.48
C LEU A 639 -8.28 26.87 -4.82
N HIS A 640 -8.57 26.22 -5.94
CA HIS A 640 -8.63 26.85 -7.25
C HIS A 640 -9.80 27.84 -7.35
N ASP A 641 -11.02 27.43 -6.99
CA ASP A 641 -12.21 28.29 -7.02
C ASP A 641 -12.11 29.49 -6.08
N ASN A 642 -11.36 29.34 -4.98
CA ASN A 642 -11.08 30.41 -4.03
C ASN A 642 -9.78 31.20 -4.34
N GLY A 643 -9.19 31.00 -5.52
CA GLY A 643 -8.06 31.77 -6.03
C GLY A 643 -6.72 31.54 -5.32
N GLY A 644 -6.62 30.51 -4.47
CA GLY A 644 -5.39 30.07 -3.82
C GLY A 644 -4.45 29.32 -4.77
N ILE A 645 -5.03 28.57 -5.72
CA ILE A 645 -4.34 28.00 -6.88
C ILE A 645 -4.80 28.75 -8.13
N VAL A 646 -3.87 29.08 -9.00
CA VAL A 646 -4.17 29.67 -10.32
C VAL A 646 -3.60 28.79 -11.42
N SER A 647 -4.31 28.70 -12.53
CA SER A 647 -3.94 27.88 -13.69
C SER A 647 -3.74 28.77 -14.92
N THR A 648 -2.66 28.52 -15.67
CA THR A 648 -2.36 29.22 -16.93
C THR A 648 -2.33 28.22 -18.07
N THR A 649 -3.09 28.50 -19.13
CA THR A 649 -3.05 27.71 -20.36
C THR A 649 -1.70 27.87 -21.06
N ILE A 650 -1.02 26.77 -21.36
CA ILE A 650 0.28 26.74 -22.05
C ILE A 650 0.18 26.24 -23.50
N GLY A 651 -1.00 25.81 -23.94
CA GLY A 651 -1.26 25.30 -25.27
C GLY A 651 -2.56 24.49 -25.31
N THR A 652 -2.88 23.92 -26.46
CA THR A 652 -3.98 22.96 -26.64
C THR A 652 -3.45 21.63 -27.18
N LYS A 653 -4.16 20.56 -26.90
CA LYS A 653 -3.96 19.23 -27.49
C LYS A 653 -5.25 18.77 -28.14
N ALA A 654 -5.15 18.08 -29.27
CA ALA A 654 -6.30 17.38 -29.85
C ALA A 654 -6.80 16.31 -28.88
N GLY A 655 -8.10 16.29 -28.60
CA GLY A 655 -8.72 15.21 -27.83
C GLY A 655 -8.63 13.88 -28.57
N GLU A 656 -8.71 12.76 -27.84
CA GLU A 656 -8.80 11.44 -28.46
C GLU A 656 -10.16 11.26 -29.16
N GLY A 657 -10.16 10.82 -30.43
CA GLY A 657 -11.38 10.52 -31.18
C GLY A 657 -12.13 11.77 -31.66
N GLU A 658 -13.43 11.87 -31.35
CA GLU A 658 -14.29 13.02 -31.66
C GLU A 658 -14.28 14.10 -30.55
N ALA A 659 -13.41 13.97 -29.55
CA ALA A 659 -13.32 14.93 -28.46
C ALA A 659 -12.77 16.29 -28.92
N GLU A 660 -13.29 17.37 -28.34
CA GLU A 660 -12.83 18.75 -28.61
C GLU A 660 -11.37 18.96 -28.18
N GLU A 661 -10.73 20.01 -28.70
CA GLU A 661 -9.40 20.43 -28.23
C GLU A 661 -9.41 20.68 -26.72
N MET A 662 -8.41 20.14 -26.03
CA MET A 662 -8.22 20.30 -24.59
C MET A 662 -7.10 21.30 -24.31
N ASP A 663 -7.37 22.29 -23.46
CA ASP A 663 -6.35 23.19 -22.94
C ASP A 663 -5.37 22.42 -22.03
N ILE A 664 -4.08 22.70 -22.18
CA ILE A 664 -3.02 22.20 -21.30
C ILE A 664 -2.70 23.29 -20.28
N TYR A 665 -2.62 22.93 -18.99
CA TYR A 665 -2.40 23.88 -17.91
C TYR A 665 -1.04 23.72 -17.22
N LYS A 666 -0.53 24.84 -16.69
CA LYS A 666 0.39 24.85 -15.53
C LYS A 666 -0.30 25.55 -14.37
N HIS A 667 -0.02 25.09 -13.16
CA HIS A 667 -0.57 25.61 -11.93
C HIS A 667 0.49 26.37 -11.13
N ALA A 668 0.04 27.35 -10.36
CA ALA A 668 0.88 28.10 -9.45
C ALA A 668 0.10 28.42 -8.16
N ILE A 669 0.82 28.54 -7.05
CA ILE A 669 0.25 29.08 -5.82
C ILE A 669 0.13 30.59 -5.94
N ASN A 670 -1.06 31.11 -5.67
CA ASN A 670 -1.26 32.53 -5.42
C ASN A 670 -1.00 32.83 -3.94
N PHE A 671 0.24 33.19 -3.62
CA PHE A 671 0.67 33.39 -2.23
C PHE A 671 -0.14 34.45 -1.46
N SER A 672 -0.82 35.37 -2.15
CA SER A 672 -1.67 36.39 -1.51
C SER A 672 -3.00 35.81 -1.01
N PHE A 673 -3.51 34.76 -1.65
CA PHE A 673 -4.84 34.22 -1.38
C PHE A 673 -4.81 32.81 -0.77
N MET A 674 -3.71 32.05 -0.96
CA MET A 674 -3.59 30.66 -0.53
C MET A 674 -3.93 30.46 0.95
N GLY A 675 -3.37 31.26 1.86
CA GLY A 675 -3.65 31.15 3.28
C GLY A 675 -5.13 31.35 3.62
N SER A 676 -5.80 32.30 2.96
CA SER A 676 -7.24 32.54 3.16
C SER A 676 -8.11 31.42 2.57
N ALA A 677 -7.70 30.85 1.43
CA ALA A 677 -8.40 29.73 0.80
C ALA A 677 -8.31 28.46 1.67
N VAL A 678 -7.13 28.19 2.25
CA VAL A 678 -6.92 27.10 3.22
C VAL A 678 -7.80 27.27 4.45
N ILE A 679 -7.84 28.48 5.05
CA ILE A 679 -8.68 28.76 6.23
C ILE A 679 -10.16 28.53 5.93
N LYS A 680 -10.65 28.99 4.76
CA LYS A 680 -12.03 28.78 4.34
C LYS A 680 -12.37 27.30 4.19
N LEU A 681 -11.55 26.55 3.44
CA LEU A 681 -11.76 25.11 3.21
C LEU A 681 -11.80 24.34 4.55
N MET A 682 -10.83 24.61 5.41
CA MET A 682 -10.77 24.00 6.74
C MET A 682 -12.01 24.35 7.57
N GLY A 683 -12.44 25.61 7.58
CA GLY A 683 -13.65 26.05 8.31
C GLY A 683 -14.92 25.35 7.84
N GLU A 684 -15.12 25.20 6.53
CA GLU A 684 -16.26 24.46 5.96
C GLU A 684 -16.25 22.99 6.41
N ILE A 685 -15.13 22.28 6.24
CA ILE A 685 -15.04 20.86 6.59
C ILE A 685 -15.22 20.65 8.09
N LEU A 686 -14.54 21.43 8.94
CA LEU A 686 -14.67 21.31 10.39
C LEU A 686 -16.10 21.63 10.86
N THR A 687 -16.80 22.56 10.20
CA THR A 687 -18.21 22.88 10.52
C THR A 687 -19.15 21.75 10.14
N ILE A 688 -18.96 21.14 8.96
CA ILE A 688 -19.69 19.93 8.53
C ILE A 688 -19.50 18.80 9.55
N GLN A 689 -18.24 18.57 9.96
CA GLN A 689 -17.90 17.54 10.94
C GLN A 689 -18.50 17.83 12.32
N ALA A 690 -18.37 19.07 12.83
CA ALA A 690 -18.88 19.48 14.15
C ALA A 690 -20.40 19.26 14.27
N HIS A 691 -21.15 19.54 13.22
CA HIS A 691 -22.60 19.35 13.18
C HIS A 691 -23.04 17.92 12.83
N GLY A 692 -22.12 17.07 12.37
CA GLY A 692 -22.48 15.77 11.79
C GLY A 692 -23.42 15.92 10.59
N ASP A 693 -23.22 16.96 9.77
CA ASP A 693 -24.11 17.30 8.66
C ASP A 693 -23.87 16.39 7.45
N TYR A 694 -24.52 15.22 7.47
CA TYR A 694 -24.43 14.24 6.39
C TYR A 694 -24.86 14.81 5.02
N LEU A 695 -25.90 15.65 4.97
CA LEU A 695 -26.37 16.22 3.70
C LEU A 695 -25.42 17.28 3.17
N GLY A 696 -24.86 18.12 4.06
CA GLY A 696 -23.78 19.05 3.73
C GLY A 696 -22.53 18.32 3.23
N ALA A 697 -22.11 17.25 3.92
CA ALA A 697 -20.99 16.41 3.51
C ALA A 697 -21.19 15.81 2.11
N LYS A 698 -22.38 15.23 1.85
CA LYS A 698 -22.75 14.70 0.53
C LYS A 698 -22.64 15.76 -0.56
N ALA A 699 -23.29 16.91 -0.37
CA ALA A 699 -23.29 17.97 -1.36
C ALA A 699 -21.87 18.50 -1.63
N PHE A 700 -21.06 18.66 -0.58
CA PHE A 700 -19.69 19.12 -0.68
C PHE A 700 -18.80 18.15 -1.46
N VAL A 701 -18.87 16.85 -1.13
CA VAL A 701 -18.09 15.80 -1.81
C VAL A 701 -18.58 15.59 -3.26
N GLU A 702 -19.88 15.64 -3.54
CA GLU A 702 -20.40 15.50 -4.90
C GLU A 702 -19.97 16.66 -5.81
N HIS A 703 -19.83 17.86 -5.25
CA HIS A 703 -19.41 19.06 -5.98
C HIS A 703 -17.90 19.10 -6.21
N TYR A 704 -17.09 18.94 -5.16
CA TYR A 704 -15.64 19.12 -5.23
C TYR A 704 -14.85 17.82 -5.42
N GLY A 705 -15.44 16.65 -5.16
CA GLY A 705 -14.74 15.35 -5.15
C GLY A 705 -14.53 14.69 -6.51
N LYS A 706 -14.82 15.39 -7.62
CA LYS A 706 -14.57 14.92 -8.98
C LYS A 706 -13.49 15.79 -9.64
N PRO A 707 -12.55 15.22 -10.41
CA PRO A 707 -11.55 16.03 -11.10
C PRO A 707 -12.23 17.04 -12.03
N SER A 708 -11.92 18.33 -11.87
CA SER A 708 -12.36 19.36 -12.81
C SER A 708 -11.65 19.20 -14.15
N SER A 709 -12.15 19.82 -15.23
CA SER A 709 -11.50 19.79 -16.55
C SER A 709 -10.04 20.27 -16.49
N VAL A 710 -9.76 21.28 -15.66
CA VAL A 710 -8.43 21.82 -15.40
C VAL A 710 -7.51 20.77 -14.76
N MET A 711 -8.00 20.04 -13.76
CA MET A 711 -7.23 18.98 -13.10
C MET A 711 -7.03 17.77 -14.00
N SER A 712 -8.09 17.33 -14.70
CA SER A 712 -8.07 16.18 -15.60
C SER A 712 -7.04 16.35 -16.71
N SER A 713 -6.98 17.53 -17.34
CA SER A 713 -5.97 17.84 -18.37
C SER A 713 -4.54 17.59 -17.88
N THR A 714 -4.20 18.08 -16.69
CA THR A 714 -2.87 17.86 -16.11
C THR A 714 -2.64 16.40 -15.74
N LEU A 715 -3.65 15.68 -15.22
CA LEU A 715 -3.56 14.25 -14.92
C LEU A 715 -3.34 13.40 -16.18
N GLU A 716 -4.01 13.73 -17.29
CA GLU A 716 -3.84 13.06 -18.58
C GLU A 716 -2.41 13.26 -19.11
N MET A 717 -1.89 14.49 -19.06
CA MET A 717 -0.49 14.78 -19.44
C MET A 717 0.51 13.97 -18.60
N ILE A 718 0.25 13.81 -17.30
CA ILE A 718 1.08 12.99 -16.41
C ILE A 718 0.95 11.50 -16.77
N ALA A 719 -0.25 11.02 -17.08
CA ALA A 719 -0.49 9.62 -17.42
C ALA A 719 0.19 9.19 -18.74
N GLU A 720 0.37 10.13 -19.67
CA GLU A 720 1.09 9.93 -20.93
C GLU A 720 2.63 9.87 -20.75
N ASP A 721 3.16 10.48 -19.70
CA ASP A 721 4.58 10.44 -19.39
C ASP A 721 4.96 9.19 -18.59
N HIS A 722 5.18 8.10 -19.32
CA HIS A 722 5.64 6.83 -18.76
C HIS A 722 7.04 6.89 -18.13
N SER A 723 7.78 8.00 -18.21
CA SER A 723 9.06 8.13 -17.49
C SER A 723 8.89 8.44 -16.00
N ILE A 724 7.67 8.79 -15.56
CA ILE A 724 7.39 9.15 -14.17
C ILE A 724 6.77 7.95 -13.44
N PRO A 725 7.52 7.28 -12.55
CA PRO A 725 6.99 6.15 -11.81
C PRO A 725 5.78 6.54 -10.96
N ILE A 726 4.85 5.59 -10.80
CA ILE A 726 3.77 5.70 -9.82
C ILE A 726 4.35 5.58 -8.42
N ASP A 727 5.25 4.62 -8.20
CA ASP A 727 5.90 4.43 -6.92
C ASP A 727 7.33 3.86 -7.02
N ILE A 728 7.95 3.58 -5.87
CA ILE A 728 9.29 3.02 -5.77
C ILE A 728 9.25 1.50 -5.57
N ARG A 729 10.30 0.82 -6.02
CA ARG A 729 10.60 -0.57 -5.65
C ARG A 729 11.88 -0.61 -4.82
N PRO A 730 11.80 -0.89 -3.49
CA PRO A 730 12.97 -1.06 -2.65
C PRO A 730 13.82 -2.24 -3.12
N VAL A 731 15.12 -1.99 -3.30
CA VAL A 731 16.13 -3.04 -3.51
C VAL A 731 17.13 -2.99 -2.37
N TYR A 732 17.30 -4.11 -1.66
CA TYR A 732 18.27 -4.27 -0.58
C TYR A 732 19.51 -5.02 -1.10
N GLY A 733 20.68 -4.85 -0.48
CA GLY A 733 21.95 -5.41 -0.99
C GLY A 733 21.93 -6.88 -1.41
N ASP A 734 21.19 -7.74 -0.70
CA ASP A 734 21.03 -9.18 -1.04
C ASP A 734 20.05 -9.44 -2.21
N ASP A 735 19.18 -8.48 -2.57
CA ASP A 735 18.28 -8.58 -3.72
C ASP A 735 19.00 -8.27 -5.06
N MET A 736 20.28 -7.85 -5.00
CA MET A 736 21.13 -7.50 -6.16
C MET A 736 21.98 -8.68 -6.69
N GLU A 737 22.03 -9.80 -5.96
CA GLU A 737 22.65 -11.07 -6.37
C GLU A 737 21.61 -12.06 -6.94
#